data_AF-A0A9Q7WI01-F1
#
_entry.id   AF-A0A9Q7WI01-F1
#
_cell.length_a   1.000
_cell.length_b   1.000
_cell.length_c   1.000
_cell.angle_alpha   90.00
_cell.angle_beta   90.00
_cell.angle_gamma   90.00
#
_symmetry.space_group_name_H-M   'P 1'
#
loop_
_entity.id
_entity.type
_entity.pdbx_description
1 polymer ?
#
loop_
_entity_poly.entity_id
_entity_poly.type
_entity_poly.pdbx_seq_one_letter_code
_entity_poly.pdbx_strand_id
1 'polypeptide(L)'
;MGMTLAELQEWPPHIKALADAASKRGDASQQAADKVQAIVDMSTWQGDAGEAARDAMKRSAARFDNAGFEALYVAMHANKAYGESQTLADDIGAFLAYAAAPPKVDINPKTNAVTPPDISGLNKEQLQKVIDKLKDLQQRVTGLVARGEMLDDSLARVLDEGTGGHTMAQKQIAEGTPEQAERDVHDVLAGTATEEQKARVQAASILSPEQIADRDAGRPVQLTRSQQQVLGQLQAQMNGMSVEDIHRAEQRLGNNKSIIGNALQMMGSNQYGYAKTELRPGAQGSTTELTTGGYDKLPTSVQEALNDKSPGFSYVSQGPGQGTAPITQGSTLGNLDRLSDVIKDGDPGFQNGTELDRRLMQRGADILHFENQNHDSHEGAADSTIQNIFSSAGRDHIVDHDMMVNPEGKRNDQFLGDLTHHQFTDGGKAAGSLMSWTHDSAHVGPGVSADQAKLSGETAHAYASYVADHKELNALPANDNQGLGQGTKTLGQLSPELVKGMAWGLAPYTAAIGGGDPAIFGSTPGFDNALDTDDAIGNGSMPQAKALFKVLSTNAEAATTLGGALYGDSVMATNHYAEAVKHSGVGEIGDLDQAGRFRGLADAGLAAGNDAQHKADTVSKEQYAKDLQRLKETAYGAITKILPIPAEAATPFGIMSDALKDSIVGKAPEPGQPANTTVPNLNPAYGQQQLLNAYAATGVLRPEQFPPNMLVPDPKHPGVMRVGTLEELRQMKGPDDRPVYEHLTSDKYHTMVNEALRRIPGDAGSAQPLIDAYNNAVKTTE
;
A
#
# COMPACT_ATOMS: atom_id res chain seq x y z
N MET A 1 -20.98 6.35 -47.32
CA MET A 1 -22.35 6.78 -47.64
C MET A 1 -22.62 8.00 -46.79
N GLY A 2 -23.09 9.10 -47.38
CA GLY A 2 -23.40 10.32 -46.61
C GLY A 2 -24.74 10.22 -45.91
N MET A 3 -24.91 10.97 -44.83
CA MET A 3 -26.09 10.98 -43.96
C MET A 3 -27.34 11.50 -44.70
N THR A 4 -28.52 10.91 -44.46
CA THR A 4 -29.76 11.27 -45.16
C THR A 4 -30.69 12.14 -44.31
N LEU A 5 -31.50 12.98 -44.95
CA LEU A 5 -32.51 13.79 -44.25
C LEU A 5 -33.52 12.91 -43.49
N ALA A 6 -33.82 11.71 -43.99
CA ALA A 6 -34.69 10.75 -43.32
C ALA A 6 -34.07 10.24 -42.00
N GLU A 7 -32.79 9.87 -42.00
CA GLU A 7 -32.09 9.42 -40.78
C GLU A 7 -32.04 10.52 -39.72
N LEU A 8 -31.75 11.77 -40.13
CA LEU A 8 -31.69 12.91 -39.22
C LEU A 8 -33.03 13.24 -38.54
N GLN A 9 -34.15 12.94 -39.20
CA GLN A 9 -35.48 13.12 -38.60
C GLN A 9 -35.82 12.05 -37.56
N GLU A 10 -35.15 10.89 -37.60
CA GLU A 10 -35.38 9.77 -36.67
C GLU A 10 -34.47 9.83 -35.43
N TRP A 11 -33.42 10.66 -35.43
CA TRP A 11 -32.45 10.77 -34.33
C TRP A 11 -32.98 11.24 -32.96
N PRO A 12 -33.88 12.23 -32.84
CA PRO A 12 -34.26 12.78 -31.54
C PRO A 12 -34.66 11.72 -30.49
N PRO A 13 -35.54 10.73 -30.78
CA PRO A 13 -35.88 9.71 -29.79
C PRO A 13 -34.69 8.82 -29.38
N HIS A 14 -33.74 8.55 -30.27
CA HIS A 14 -32.56 7.73 -29.98
C HIS A 14 -31.55 8.46 -29.08
N ILE A 15 -31.28 9.74 -29.37
CA ILE A 15 -30.39 10.56 -28.56
C ILE A 15 -31.00 10.78 -27.16
N LYS A 16 -32.32 10.96 -27.06
CA LYS A 16 -33.03 11.05 -25.78
C LYS A 16 -32.92 9.77 -24.95
N ALA A 17 -33.07 8.61 -25.58
CA ALA A 17 -32.94 7.32 -24.90
C ALA A 17 -31.52 7.10 -24.35
N LEU A 18 -30.49 7.51 -25.10
CA LEU A 18 -29.10 7.51 -24.63
C LEU A 18 -28.91 8.42 -23.41
N ALA A 19 -29.42 9.66 -23.47
CA ALA A 19 -29.34 10.61 -22.36
C ALA A 19 -30.00 10.06 -21.09
N ASP A 20 -31.17 9.44 -21.21
CA ASP A 20 -31.89 8.84 -20.08
C ASP A 20 -31.17 7.61 -19.50
N ALA A 21 -30.58 6.78 -20.35
CA ALA A 21 -29.81 5.62 -19.91
C ALA A 21 -28.53 6.03 -19.17
N ALA A 22 -27.81 7.03 -19.70
CA ALA A 22 -26.62 7.59 -19.10
C ALA A 22 -26.92 8.26 -17.74
N SER A 23 -28.00 9.05 -17.66
CA SER A 23 -28.44 9.66 -16.40
C SER A 23 -28.75 8.62 -15.33
N LYS A 24 -29.51 7.57 -15.69
CA LYS A 24 -29.84 6.47 -14.76
C LYS A 24 -28.60 5.70 -14.29
N ARG A 25 -27.62 5.49 -15.17
CA ARG A 25 -26.33 4.87 -14.79
C ARG A 25 -25.58 5.79 -13.82
N GLY A 26 -25.55 7.08 -14.08
CA GLY A 26 -24.95 8.10 -13.20
C GLY A 26 -25.51 8.05 -11.80
N ASP A 27 -26.84 8.15 -11.68
CA ASP A 27 -27.55 8.12 -10.41
C ASP A 27 -27.32 6.80 -9.65
N ALA A 28 -27.30 5.66 -10.35
CA ALA A 28 -27.09 4.36 -9.74
C ALA A 28 -25.65 4.19 -9.20
N SER A 29 -24.65 4.73 -9.92
CA SER A 29 -23.25 4.70 -9.50
C SER A 29 -23.02 5.61 -8.28
N GLN A 30 -23.59 6.83 -8.26
CA GLN A 30 -23.53 7.71 -7.07
C GLN A 30 -24.19 7.07 -5.85
N GLN A 31 -25.37 6.46 -6.04
CA GLN A 31 -26.03 5.72 -4.96
C GLN A 31 -25.21 4.52 -4.46
N ALA A 32 -24.40 3.90 -5.32
CA ALA A 32 -23.49 2.83 -4.92
C ALA A 32 -22.32 3.39 -4.10
N ALA A 33 -21.73 4.51 -4.53
CA ALA A 33 -20.68 5.20 -3.79
C ALA A 33 -21.16 5.63 -2.39
N ASP A 34 -22.32 6.28 -2.29
CA ASP A 34 -22.93 6.69 -1.01
C ASP A 34 -23.15 5.51 -0.07
N LYS A 35 -23.60 4.36 -0.59
CA LYS A 35 -23.80 3.14 0.22
C LYS A 35 -22.48 2.55 0.69
N VAL A 36 -21.46 2.53 -0.16
CA VAL A 36 -20.12 2.05 0.24
C VAL A 36 -19.52 2.99 1.29
N GLN A 37 -19.66 4.30 1.14
CA GLN A 37 -19.21 5.29 2.12
C GLN A 37 -19.97 5.16 3.44
N ALA A 38 -21.28 4.95 3.42
CA ALA A 38 -22.05 4.69 4.64
C ALA A 38 -21.60 3.39 5.36
N ILE A 39 -21.19 2.36 4.62
CA ILE A 39 -20.60 1.14 5.22
C ILE A 39 -19.25 1.44 5.87
N VAL A 40 -18.42 2.29 5.23
CA VAL A 40 -17.14 2.76 5.80
C VAL A 40 -17.39 3.52 7.11
N ASP A 41 -18.35 4.45 7.13
CA ASP A 41 -18.65 5.30 8.28
C ASP A 41 -19.27 4.53 9.45
N MET A 42 -20.07 3.50 9.16
CA MET A 42 -20.68 2.63 10.18
C MET A 42 -19.74 1.52 10.69
N SER A 43 -18.58 1.33 10.07
CA SER A 43 -17.67 0.24 10.41
C SER A 43 -17.00 0.47 11.77
N THR A 44 -17.25 -0.44 12.72
CA THR A 44 -16.63 -0.44 14.06
C THR A 44 -15.35 -1.27 14.12
N TRP A 45 -14.89 -1.83 12.99
CA TRP A 45 -13.73 -2.73 12.95
C TRP A 45 -12.42 -1.95 13.08
N GLN A 46 -11.73 -2.11 14.21
CA GLN A 46 -10.46 -1.44 14.53
C GLN A 46 -9.24 -2.30 14.16
N GLY A 47 -8.06 -1.68 14.05
CA GLY A 47 -6.79 -2.30 13.64
C GLY A 47 -6.51 -2.19 12.13
N ASP A 48 -5.28 -2.55 11.72
CA ASP A 48 -4.74 -2.28 10.37
C ASP A 48 -5.50 -2.99 9.26
N ALA A 49 -6.02 -4.20 9.49
CA ALA A 49 -6.92 -4.87 8.56
C ALA A 49 -8.25 -4.10 8.36
N GLY A 50 -8.73 -3.45 9.43
CA GLY A 50 -9.89 -2.56 9.37
C GLY A 50 -9.59 -1.25 8.63
N GLU A 51 -8.37 -0.71 8.77
CA GLU A 51 -7.92 0.45 8.00
C GLU A 51 -7.72 0.12 6.53
N ALA A 52 -7.04 -0.98 6.19
CA ALA A 52 -6.88 -1.45 4.81
C ALA A 52 -8.22 -1.77 4.15
N ALA A 53 -9.17 -2.37 4.88
CA ALA A 53 -10.52 -2.60 4.39
C ALA A 53 -11.28 -1.29 4.15
N ARG A 54 -11.21 -0.32 5.08
CA ARG A 54 -11.79 1.02 4.88
C ARG A 54 -11.15 1.73 3.70
N ASP A 55 -9.85 1.60 3.52
CA ASP A 55 -9.10 2.23 2.44
C ASP A 55 -9.44 1.60 1.08
N ALA A 56 -9.55 0.27 1.02
CA ALA A 56 -10.07 -0.44 -0.16
C ALA A 56 -11.52 -0.08 -0.49
N MET A 57 -12.37 0.10 0.53
CA MET A 57 -13.76 0.53 0.36
C MET A 57 -13.84 2.00 -0.07
N LYS A 58 -12.99 2.90 0.45
CA LYS A 58 -12.86 4.29 -0.02
C LYS A 58 -12.43 4.35 -1.48
N ARG A 59 -11.44 3.54 -1.88
CA ARG A 59 -11.07 3.36 -3.30
C ARG A 59 -12.24 2.88 -4.15
N SER A 60 -13.06 1.97 -3.63
CA SER A 60 -14.24 1.46 -4.34
C SER A 60 -15.34 2.51 -4.45
N ALA A 61 -15.59 3.29 -3.40
CA ALA A 61 -16.51 4.43 -3.43
C ALA A 61 -16.06 5.47 -4.46
N ALA A 62 -14.78 5.85 -4.46
CA ALA A 62 -14.20 6.76 -5.43
C ALA A 62 -14.33 6.26 -6.89
N ARG A 63 -14.19 4.94 -7.12
CA ARG A 63 -14.42 4.34 -8.45
C ARG A 63 -15.89 4.44 -8.88
N PHE A 64 -16.84 4.21 -7.96
CA PHE A 64 -18.26 4.36 -8.26
C PHE A 64 -18.64 5.83 -8.51
N ASP A 65 -18.08 6.76 -7.74
CA ASP A 65 -18.25 8.20 -7.99
C ASP A 65 -17.74 8.59 -9.36
N ASN A 66 -16.52 8.17 -9.73
CA ASN A 66 -15.94 8.44 -11.06
C ASN A 66 -16.84 7.90 -12.18
N ALA A 67 -17.27 6.64 -12.07
CA ALA A 67 -18.18 6.05 -13.06
C ALA A 67 -19.55 6.75 -13.11
N GLY A 68 -19.99 7.33 -11.99
CA GLY A 68 -21.19 8.15 -11.90
C GLY A 68 -21.02 9.48 -12.64
N PHE A 69 -19.91 10.18 -12.42
CA PHE A 69 -19.60 11.44 -13.10
C PHE A 69 -19.42 11.27 -14.61
N GLU A 70 -18.71 10.24 -15.07
CA GLU A 70 -18.57 9.94 -16.49
C GLU A 70 -19.94 9.72 -17.16
N ALA A 71 -20.83 8.98 -16.49
CA ALA A 71 -22.17 8.72 -17.02
C ALA A 71 -23.05 9.99 -17.01
N LEU A 72 -22.95 10.84 -16.00
CA LEU A 72 -23.65 12.13 -15.96
C LEU A 72 -23.13 13.10 -17.02
N TYR A 73 -21.81 13.10 -17.28
CA TYR A 73 -21.19 13.86 -18.36
C TYR A 73 -21.79 13.47 -19.72
N VAL A 74 -21.83 12.16 -20.02
CA VAL A 74 -22.49 11.65 -21.23
C VAL A 74 -23.96 12.06 -21.29
N ALA A 75 -24.69 12.00 -20.16
CA ALA A 75 -26.10 12.36 -20.09
C ALA A 75 -26.34 13.85 -20.38
N MET A 76 -25.52 14.75 -19.84
CA MET A 76 -25.63 16.20 -20.06
C MET A 76 -25.40 16.54 -21.54
N HIS A 77 -24.35 15.98 -22.13
CA HIS A 77 -24.01 16.23 -23.52
C HIS A 77 -25.01 15.59 -24.50
N ALA A 78 -25.53 14.39 -24.20
CA ALA A 78 -26.60 13.79 -24.97
C ALA A 78 -27.92 14.60 -24.88
N ASN A 79 -28.23 15.21 -23.73
CA ASN A 79 -29.38 16.11 -23.59
C ASN A 79 -29.24 17.39 -24.43
N LYS A 80 -28.02 17.94 -24.52
CA LYS A 80 -27.74 19.07 -25.41
C LYS A 80 -27.91 18.66 -26.89
N ALA A 81 -27.31 17.55 -27.28
CA ALA A 81 -27.45 16.99 -28.63
C ALA A 81 -28.90 16.66 -28.98
N TYR A 82 -29.72 16.25 -28.01
CA TYR A 82 -31.15 16.05 -28.18
C TYR A 82 -31.85 17.35 -28.59
N GLY A 83 -31.64 18.46 -27.88
CA GLY A 83 -32.24 19.76 -28.25
C GLY A 83 -31.81 20.26 -29.64
N GLU A 84 -30.54 20.06 -30.00
CA GLU A 84 -30.00 20.38 -31.32
C GLU A 84 -30.62 19.49 -32.42
N SER A 85 -30.80 18.19 -32.13
CA SER A 85 -31.45 17.25 -33.06
C SER A 85 -32.93 17.58 -33.31
N GLN A 86 -33.66 18.05 -32.29
CA GLN A 86 -35.06 18.49 -32.45
C GLN A 86 -35.15 19.69 -33.37
N THR A 87 -34.30 20.69 -33.14
CA THR A 87 -34.23 21.90 -33.97
C THR A 87 -33.87 21.54 -35.41
N LEU A 88 -32.92 20.61 -35.62
CA LEU A 88 -32.55 20.13 -36.94
C LEU A 88 -33.71 19.39 -37.63
N ALA A 89 -34.42 18.51 -36.92
CA ALA A 89 -35.56 17.79 -37.46
C ALA A 89 -36.71 18.74 -37.88
N ASP A 90 -36.98 19.78 -37.08
CA ASP A 90 -37.95 20.83 -37.37
C ASP A 90 -37.55 21.63 -38.62
N ASP A 91 -36.27 22.01 -38.72
CA ASP A 91 -35.72 22.71 -39.89
C ASP A 91 -35.81 21.85 -41.17
N ILE A 92 -35.57 20.55 -41.07
CA ILE A 92 -35.75 19.59 -42.18
C ILE A 92 -37.23 19.52 -42.57
N GLY A 93 -38.15 19.49 -41.61
CA GLY A 93 -39.60 19.52 -41.86
C GLY A 93 -40.03 20.80 -42.60
N ALA A 94 -39.59 21.96 -42.12
CA ALA A 94 -39.86 23.26 -42.76
C ALA A 94 -39.24 23.34 -44.18
N PHE A 95 -38.05 22.76 -44.36
CA PHE A 95 -37.38 22.66 -45.64
C PHE A 95 -38.16 21.81 -46.66
N LEU A 96 -38.64 20.63 -46.27
CA LEU A 96 -39.46 19.77 -47.13
C LEU A 96 -40.80 20.42 -47.48
N ALA A 97 -41.41 21.14 -46.54
CA ALA A 97 -42.63 21.93 -46.80
C ALA A 97 -42.38 23.07 -47.81
N TYR A 98 -41.25 23.76 -47.70
CA TYR A 98 -40.85 24.80 -48.66
C TYR A 98 -40.62 24.23 -50.07
N ALA A 99 -40.03 23.03 -50.18
CA ALA A 99 -39.86 22.35 -51.46
C ALA A 99 -41.21 21.97 -52.10
N ALA A 100 -42.18 21.50 -51.31
CA ALA A 100 -43.51 21.12 -51.78
C ALA A 100 -44.40 22.31 -52.21
N ALA A 101 -44.12 23.53 -51.72
CA ALA A 101 -44.86 24.72 -52.10
C ALA A 101 -44.64 25.10 -53.59
N PRO A 102 -45.63 25.70 -54.30
CA PRO A 102 -45.43 26.15 -55.68
C PRO A 102 -44.32 27.22 -55.81
N PRO A 103 -43.44 27.17 -56.83
CA PRO A 103 -43.27 26.06 -57.78
C PRO A 103 -42.69 24.83 -57.08
N LYS A 104 -43.38 23.69 -57.23
CA LYS A 104 -43.05 22.45 -56.52
C LYS A 104 -41.70 21.93 -57.00
N VAL A 105 -40.84 21.50 -56.08
CA VAL A 105 -39.59 20.79 -56.37
C VAL A 105 -39.59 19.53 -55.53
N ASP A 106 -39.39 18.37 -56.15
CA ASP A 106 -39.42 17.08 -55.44
C ASP A 106 -38.05 16.79 -54.82
N ILE A 107 -38.04 16.49 -53.52
CA ILE A 107 -36.83 16.11 -52.77
C ILE A 107 -37.04 14.70 -52.24
N ASN A 108 -36.09 13.81 -52.50
CA ASN A 108 -36.08 12.48 -51.92
C ASN A 108 -35.26 12.47 -50.61
N PRO A 109 -35.90 12.40 -49.43
CA PRO A 109 -35.19 12.47 -48.14
C PRO A 109 -34.33 11.25 -47.84
N LYS A 110 -34.49 10.13 -48.58
CA LYS A 110 -33.65 8.92 -48.44
C LYS A 110 -32.36 8.98 -49.27
N THR A 111 -32.28 9.89 -50.23
CA THR A 111 -31.11 10.01 -51.12
C THR A 111 -30.60 11.44 -51.22
N ASN A 112 -31.22 12.38 -50.48
CA ASN A 112 -31.02 13.82 -50.52
C ASN A 112 -31.11 14.43 -51.95
N ALA A 113 -31.72 13.72 -52.89
CA ALA A 113 -31.72 14.12 -54.31
C ALA A 113 -32.82 15.14 -54.59
N VAL A 114 -32.43 16.26 -55.21
CA VAL A 114 -33.34 17.31 -55.68
C VAL A 114 -33.70 17.04 -57.14
N THR A 115 -34.97 16.77 -57.42
CA THR A 115 -35.47 16.50 -58.78
C THR A 115 -36.06 17.78 -59.38
N PRO A 116 -35.59 18.25 -60.54
CA PRO A 116 -36.14 19.42 -61.20
C PRO A 116 -37.62 19.22 -61.55
N PRO A 117 -38.49 20.24 -61.38
CA PRO A 117 -39.85 20.17 -61.85
C PRO A 117 -39.94 20.23 -63.37
N ASP A 118 -41.07 19.79 -63.93
CA ASP A 118 -41.36 19.96 -65.35
C ASP A 118 -41.41 21.46 -65.70
N ILE A 119 -40.56 21.85 -66.65
CA ILE A 119 -40.40 23.23 -67.13
C ILE A 119 -41.18 23.50 -68.42
N SER A 120 -41.91 22.50 -68.95
CA SER A 120 -42.68 22.62 -70.18
C SER A 120 -43.81 23.68 -70.03
N GLY A 121 -43.80 24.69 -70.91
CA GLY A 121 -44.82 25.74 -70.93
C GLY A 121 -44.61 26.94 -69.99
N LEU A 122 -43.48 27.03 -69.26
CA LEU A 122 -43.18 28.18 -68.38
C LEU A 122 -42.66 29.40 -69.17
N ASN A 123 -43.06 30.61 -68.77
CA ASN A 123 -42.48 31.85 -69.29
C ASN A 123 -41.11 32.15 -68.65
N LYS A 124 -40.34 33.11 -69.20
CA LYS A 124 -38.98 33.45 -68.71
C LYS A 124 -38.94 33.79 -67.22
N GLU A 125 -39.96 34.47 -66.70
CA GLU A 125 -40.02 34.88 -65.28
C GLU A 125 -40.31 33.71 -64.35
N GLN A 126 -41.17 32.78 -64.76
CA GLN A 126 -41.47 31.54 -64.02
C GLN A 126 -40.28 30.58 -64.05
N LEU A 127 -39.58 30.47 -65.18
CA LEU A 127 -38.38 29.66 -65.30
C LEU A 127 -37.27 30.16 -64.37
N GLN A 128 -37.09 31.49 -64.26
CA GLN A 128 -36.12 32.08 -63.34
C GLN A 128 -36.44 31.76 -61.87
N LYS A 129 -37.72 31.85 -61.47
CA LYS A 129 -38.16 31.48 -60.11
C LYS A 129 -37.89 30.01 -59.77
N VAL A 130 -38.01 29.10 -60.75
CA VAL A 130 -37.69 27.67 -60.58
C VAL A 130 -36.18 27.47 -60.42
N ILE A 131 -35.36 28.16 -61.23
CA ILE A 131 -33.89 28.09 -61.16
C ILE A 131 -33.38 28.60 -59.81
N ASP A 132 -33.91 29.73 -59.33
CA ASP A 132 -33.51 30.33 -58.05
C ASP A 132 -33.91 29.41 -56.88
N LYS A 133 -35.11 28.83 -56.92
CA LYS A 133 -35.57 27.87 -55.92
C LYS A 133 -34.75 26.58 -55.93
N LEU A 134 -34.37 26.05 -57.09
CA LEU A 134 -33.50 24.87 -57.20
C LEU A 134 -32.12 25.13 -56.57
N LYS A 135 -31.54 26.30 -56.81
CA LYS A 135 -30.25 26.69 -56.19
C LYS A 135 -30.36 26.82 -54.67
N ASP A 136 -31.41 27.49 -54.18
CA ASP A 136 -31.66 27.62 -52.74
C ASP A 136 -31.83 26.25 -52.07
N LEU A 137 -32.65 25.38 -52.67
CA LEU A 137 -32.88 24.03 -52.14
C LEU A 137 -31.60 23.17 -52.15
N GLN A 138 -30.79 23.21 -53.21
CA GLN A 138 -29.51 22.49 -53.27
C GLN A 138 -28.52 22.97 -52.20
N GLN A 139 -28.46 24.28 -51.96
CA GLN A 139 -27.59 24.85 -50.94
C GLN A 139 -28.07 24.48 -49.52
N ARG A 140 -29.39 24.53 -49.28
CA ARG A 140 -29.99 24.21 -47.99
C ARG A 140 -29.91 22.71 -47.65
N VAL A 141 -30.09 21.80 -48.61
CA VAL A 141 -29.85 20.34 -48.38
C VAL A 141 -28.44 20.12 -47.86
N THR A 142 -27.43 20.68 -48.53
CA THR A 142 -26.02 20.54 -48.13
C THR A 142 -25.78 21.07 -46.71
N GLY A 143 -26.36 22.22 -46.38
CA GLY A 143 -26.27 22.81 -45.03
C GLY A 143 -26.95 21.98 -43.94
N LEU A 144 -28.10 21.38 -44.23
CA LEU A 144 -28.82 20.52 -43.29
C LEU A 144 -28.05 19.22 -42.99
N VAL A 145 -27.50 18.58 -44.03
CA VAL A 145 -26.69 17.37 -43.90
C VAL A 145 -25.40 17.67 -43.13
N ALA A 146 -24.70 18.77 -43.42
CA ALA A 146 -23.50 19.17 -42.70
C ALA A 146 -23.76 19.42 -41.20
N ARG A 147 -24.89 20.05 -40.85
CA ARG A 147 -25.28 20.21 -39.42
C ARG A 147 -25.56 18.86 -38.75
N GLY A 148 -26.12 17.90 -39.48
CA GLY A 148 -26.32 16.53 -39.02
C GLY A 148 -25.00 15.81 -38.75
N GLU A 149 -24.05 15.88 -39.69
CA GLU A 149 -22.70 15.31 -39.54
C GLU A 149 -21.95 15.92 -38.35
N MET A 150 -22.04 17.24 -38.15
CA MET A 150 -21.43 17.90 -36.98
C MET A 150 -22.02 17.44 -35.65
N LEU A 151 -23.33 17.15 -35.62
CA LEU A 151 -24.02 16.67 -34.43
C LEU A 151 -23.62 15.21 -34.10
N ASP A 152 -23.46 14.35 -35.12
CA ASP A 152 -22.95 12.98 -34.98
C ASP A 152 -21.53 12.97 -34.42
N ASP A 153 -20.64 13.75 -35.03
CA ASP A 153 -19.25 13.86 -34.60
C ASP A 153 -19.13 14.36 -33.16
N SER A 154 -20.04 15.24 -32.73
CA SER A 154 -20.08 15.71 -31.34
C SER A 154 -20.57 14.63 -30.38
N LEU A 155 -21.55 13.83 -30.79
CA LEU A 155 -22.10 12.76 -29.95
C LEU A 155 -21.13 11.57 -29.84
N ALA A 156 -20.47 11.22 -30.94
CA ALA A 156 -19.46 10.17 -31.00
C ALA A 156 -18.26 10.49 -30.07
N ARG A 157 -17.80 11.75 -30.05
CA ARG A 157 -16.73 12.20 -29.14
C ARG A 157 -17.10 12.05 -27.67
N VAL A 158 -18.31 12.45 -27.29
CA VAL A 158 -18.80 12.34 -25.91
C VAL A 158 -18.92 10.87 -25.49
N LEU A 159 -19.32 9.98 -26.41
CA LEU A 159 -19.40 8.55 -26.16
C LEU A 159 -18.01 7.92 -25.99
N ASP A 160 -17.02 8.37 -26.77
CA ASP A 160 -15.63 7.90 -26.68
C ASP A 160 -14.98 8.36 -25.36
N GLU A 161 -15.19 9.63 -24.98
CA GLU A 161 -14.75 10.21 -23.69
C GLU A 161 -15.43 9.53 -22.49
N GLY A 162 -16.72 9.19 -22.60
CA GLY A 162 -17.47 8.48 -21.57
C GLY A 162 -17.21 6.98 -21.48
N THR A 163 -16.40 6.41 -22.40
CA THR A 163 -16.05 4.97 -22.43
C THR A 163 -14.55 4.68 -22.38
N GLY A 164 -13.70 5.72 -22.34
CA GLY A 164 -12.27 5.60 -22.08
C GLY A 164 -11.38 5.19 -23.25
N GLY A 165 -11.73 5.52 -24.51
CA GLY A 165 -11.03 5.06 -25.72
C GLY A 165 -10.15 6.10 -26.45
N HIS A 166 -8.98 5.67 -26.96
CA HIS A 166 -7.97 6.45 -27.68
C HIS A 166 -8.00 6.24 -29.22
N THR A 167 -7.96 7.31 -30.04
CA THR A 167 -7.18 7.34 -31.29
C THR A 167 -6.44 8.66 -31.51
N MET A 168 -5.19 8.54 -31.98
CA MET A 168 -4.21 9.62 -32.14
C MET A 168 -4.33 10.32 -33.50
N ALA A 169 -4.21 11.64 -33.50
CA ALA A 169 -3.88 12.53 -34.63
C ALA A 169 -4.99 13.31 -35.39
N GLN A 170 -6.25 13.36 -34.94
CA GLN A 170 -7.22 14.35 -35.44
C GLN A 170 -7.83 15.14 -34.29
N LYS A 171 -7.02 16.00 -33.67
CA LYS A 171 -6.97 17.43 -33.97
C LYS A 171 -8.27 18.15 -33.64
N GLN A 172 -8.15 18.94 -32.58
CA GLN A 172 -8.63 20.31 -32.51
C GLN A 172 -10.14 20.41 -32.31
N ILE A 173 -10.54 21.06 -31.20
CA ILE A 173 -11.91 21.52 -30.87
C ILE A 173 -12.71 20.61 -29.90
N ALA A 174 -12.09 20.03 -28.88
CA ALA A 174 -12.84 19.58 -27.68
C ALA A 174 -12.12 19.86 -26.35
N GLU A 175 -11.11 20.73 -26.37
CA GLU A 175 -10.33 21.09 -25.18
C GLU A 175 -10.95 22.32 -24.54
N GLY A 176 -11.15 22.31 -23.21
CA GLY A 176 -11.42 23.55 -22.48
C GLY A 176 -10.37 24.59 -22.87
N THR A 177 -10.82 25.78 -23.26
CA THR A 177 -9.89 26.78 -23.79
C THR A 177 -8.92 27.22 -22.67
N PRO A 178 -7.72 27.72 -22.99
CA PRO A 178 -6.81 28.25 -21.96
C PRO A 178 -7.49 29.28 -21.04
N GLU A 179 -8.44 30.06 -21.57
CA GLU A 179 -9.33 30.95 -20.79
C GLU A 179 -10.19 30.19 -19.78
N GLN A 180 -10.76 29.05 -20.18
CA GLN A 180 -11.63 28.26 -19.32
C GLN A 180 -10.83 27.62 -18.19
N ALA A 181 -9.67 27.04 -18.49
CA ALA A 181 -8.80 26.46 -17.47
C ALA A 181 -8.33 27.54 -16.47
N GLU A 182 -8.00 28.74 -16.95
CA GLU A 182 -7.62 29.87 -16.09
C GLU A 182 -8.73 30.26 -15.12
N ARG A 183 -9.97 30.43 -15.63
CA ARG A 183 -11.14 30.78 -14.82
C ARG A 183 -11.53 29.68 -13.83
N ASP A 184 -11.56 28.44 -14.29
CA ASP A 184 -11.95 27.31 -13.45
C ASP A 184 -10.97 27.16 -12.28
N VAL A 185 -9.66 27.24 -12.53
CA VAL A 185 -8.64 27.20 -11.48
C VAL A 185 -8.75 28.42 -10.56
N HIS A 186 -8.94 29.61 -11.11
CA HIS A 186 -9.10 30.83 -10.32
C HIS A 186 -10.26 30.72 -9.33
N ASP A 187 -11.42 30.29 -9.81
CA ASP A 187 -12.61 30.17 -8.98
C ASP A 187 -12.48 29.02 -7.97
N VAL A 188 -11.76 27.94 -8.32
CA VAL A 188 -11.46 26.83 -7.41
C VAL A 188 -10.56 27.28 -6.27
N LEU A 189 -9.45 27.98 -6.57
CA LEU A 189 -8.53 28.50 -5.55
C LEU A 189 -9.18 29.59 -4.69
N ALA A 190 -10.06 30.40 -5.28
CA ALA A 190 -10.83 31.42 -4.56
C ALA A 190 -11.95 30.83 -3.67
N GLY A 191 -12.34 29.57 -3.89
CA GLY A 191 -13.48 28.93 -3.21
C GLY A 191 -14.84 29.42 -3.70
N THR A 192 -14.90 29.99 -4.91
CA THR A 192 -16.12 30.51 -5.55
C THR A 192 -16.59 29.67 -6.75
N ALA A 193 -15.88 28.60 -7.08
CA ALA A 193 -16.18 27.71 -8.19
C ALA A 193 -17.55 27.04 -8.08
N THR A 194 -18.25 26.95 -9.21
CA THR A 194 -19.43 26.08 -9.35
C THR A 194 -19.01 24.62 -9.30
N GLU A 195 -19.97 23.71 -9.07
CA GLU A 195 -19.71 22.28 -9.03
C GLU A 195 -19.16 21.76 -10.36
N GLU A 196 -19.59 22.34 -11.50
CA GLU A 196 -19.05 22.00 -12.81
C GLU A 196 -17.59 22.45 -13.00
N GLN A 197 -17.22 23.60 -12.44
CA GLN A 197 -15.84 24.08 -12.47
C GLN A 197 -14.93 23.20 -11.61
N LYS A 198 -15.38 22.86 -10.39
CA LYS A 198 -14.68 21.91 -9.51
C LYS A 198 -14.52 20.54 -10.17
N ALA A 199 -15.57 20.01 -10.77
CA ALA A 199 -15.54 18.71 -11.45
C ALA A 199 -14.52 18.69 -12.60
N ARG A 200 -14.40 19.77 -13.38
CA ARG A 200 -13.40 19.86 -14.46
C ARG A 200 -11.97 19.92 -13.93
N VAL A 201 -11.73 20.67 -12.85
CA VAL A 201 -10.40 20.74 -12.22
C VAL A 201 -10.05 19.41 -11.54
N GLN A 202 -11.01 18.76 -10.88
CA GLN A 202 -10.85 17.44 -10.28
C GLN A 202 -10.55 16.35 -11.32
N ALA A 203 -11.29 16.34 -12.43
CA ALA A 203 -11.03 15.40 -13.53
C ALA A 203 -9.63 15.60 -14.13
N ALA A 204 -9.13 16.82 -14.11
CA ALA A 204 -7.76 17.14 -14.52
C ALA A 204 -6.68 16.82 -13.48
N SER A 205 -7.05 16.52 -12.23
CA SER A 205 -6.13 16.16 -11.14
C SER A 205 -6.10 14.65 -10.82
N ILE A 206 -6.70 13.82 -11.67
CA ILE A 206 -6.69 12.34 -11.59
C ILE A 206 -6.00 11.75 -12.81
N LEU A 207 -5.39 10.57 -12.65
CA LEU A 207 -4.74 9.83 -13.74
C LEU A 207 -5.59 8.66 -14.23
N SER A 208 -5.55 8.39 -15.53
CA SER A 208 -6.13 7.18 -16.11
C SER A 208 -5.29 5.94 -15.71
N PRO A 209 -5.85 4.72 -15.83
CA PRO A 209 -5.09 3.49 -15.55
C PRO A 209 -3.79 3.36 -16.37
N GLU A 210 -3.79 3.85 -17.62
CA GLU A 210 -2.60 3.85 -18.48
C GLU A 210 -1.55 4.86 -17.99
N GLN A 211 -1.99 6.05 -17.58
CA GLN A 211 -1.11 7.06 -16.99
C GLN A 211 -0.50 6.60 -15.66
N ILE A 212 -1.28 5.88 -14.85
CA ILE A 212 -0.81 5.20 -13.63
C ILE A 212 0.26 4.17 -13.97
N ALA A 213 0.03 3.32 -14.98
CA ALA A 213 1.00 2.32 -15.41
C ALA A 213 2.28 2.93 -15.99
N ASP A 214 2.21 4.10 -16.64
CA ASP A 214 3.38 4.86 -17.08
C ASP A 214 4.18 5.41 -15.89
N ARG A 215 3.49 6.04 -14.93
CA ARG A 215 4.08 6.56 -13.69
C ARG A 215 4.81 5.45 -12.92
N ASP A 216 4.12 4.35 -12.66
CA ASP A 216 4.64 3.22 -11.87
C ASP A 216 5.85 2.54 -12.53
N ALA A 217 5.94 2.62 -13.86
CA ALA A 217 7.08 2.14 -14.62
C ALA A 217 8.19 3.17 -14.82
N GLY A 218 8.13 4.33 -14.14
CA GLY A 218 9.13 5.38 -14.26
C GLY A 218 9.12 6.11 -15.61
N ARG A 219 8.09 5.91 -16.45
CA ARG A 219 7.99 6.50 -17.79
C ARG A 219 7.37 7.91 -17.73
N PRO A 220 7.67 8.79 -18.70
CA PRO A 220 6.98 10.07 -18.82
C PRO A 220 5.47 9.87 -19.01
N VAL A 221 4.67 10.46 -18.12
CA VAL A 221 3.21 10.36 -18.14
C VAL A 221 2.63 11.35 -19.16
N GLN A 222 1.87 10.83 -20.12
CA GLN A 222 1.23 11.65 -21.13
C GLN A 222 -0.10 12.21 -20.60
N LEU A 223 -0.07 13.43 -20.09
CA LEU A 223 -1.27 14.16 -19.67
C LEU A 223 -2.12 14.58 -20.88
N THR A 224 -3.44 14.51 -20.75
CA THR A 224 -4.38 15.10 -21.72
C THR A 224 -4.22 16.60 -21.76
N ARG A 225 -4.69 17.25 -22.83
CA ARG A 225 -4.60 18.72 -22.93
C ARG A 225 -5.28 19.44 -21.77
N SER A 226 -6.45 18.99 -21.34
CA SER A 226 -7.16 19.60 -20.20
C SER A 226 -6.34 19.46 -18.92
N GLN A 227 -5.77 18.28 -18.65
CA GLN A 227 -4.86 18.06 -17.52
C GLN A 227 -3.65 19.00 -17.60
N GLN A 228 -3.04 19.13 -18.77
CA GLN A 228 -1.90 20.02 -19.00
C GLN A 228 -2.23 21.49 -18.75
N GLN A 229 -3.38 21.98 -19.24
CA GLN A 229 -3.80 23.37 -19.05
C GLN A 229 -4.13 23.67 -17.59
N VAL A 230 -4.90 22.79 -16.93
CA VAL A 230 -5.28 22.96 -15.53
C VAL A 230 -4.04 22.91 -14.63
N LEU A 231 -3.12 21.97 -14.83
CA LEU A 231 -1.89 21.89 -14.03
C LEU A 231 -1.00 23.13 -14.23
N GLY A 232 -0.86 23.62 -15.46
CA GLY A 232 -0.15 24.87 -15.74
C GLY A 232 -0.80 26.10 -15.12
N GLN A 233 -2.13 26.12 -15.00
CA GLN A 233 -2.87 27.20 -14.35
C GLN A 233 -2.75 27.14 -12.82
N LEU A 234 -2.87 25.94 -12.23
CA LEU A 234 -2.63 25.72 -10.81
C LEU A 234 -1.22 26.19 -10.43
N GLN A 235 -0.21 25.88 -11.26
CA GLN A 235 1.15 26.34 -11.03
C GLN A 235 1.23 27.88 -11.02
N ALA A 236 0.72 28.52 -12.08
CA ALA A 236 0.84 29.97 -12.25
C ALA A 236 0.13 30.75 -11.14
N GLN A 237 -1.06 30.30 -10.74
CA GLN A 237 -1.90 31.01 -9.78
C GLN A 237 -1.47 30.74 -8.33
N MET A 238 -0.97 29.53 -8.02
CA MET A 238 -0.39 29.25 -6.70
C MET A 238 1.00 29.83 -6.50
N ASN A 239 1.75 30.15 -7.56
CA ASN A 239 3.15 30.58 -7.42
C ASN A 239 3.34 31.81 -6.50
N GLY A 240 2.38 32.73 -6.48
CA GLY A 240 2.40 33.93 -5.62
C GLY A 240 1.73 33.76 -4.26
N MET A 241 1.15 32.59 -3.96
CA MET A 241 0.45 32.32 -2.70
C MET A 241 1.44 31.93 -1.60
N SER A 242 1.14 32.29 -0.35
CA SER A 242 1.84 31.73 0.81
C SER A 242 1.43 30.27 1.05
N VAL A 243 2.25 29.49 1.76
CA VAL A 243 1.88 28.10 2.16
C VAL A 243 0.57 28.08 2.93
N GLU A 244 0.34 29.09 3.78
CA GLU A 244 -0.90 29.23 4.53
C GLU A 244 -2.11 29.48 3.61
N ASP A 245 -1.94 30.28 2.54
CA ASP A 245 -3.00 30.51 1.56
C ASP A 245 -3.28 29.28 0.71
N ILE A 246 -2.26 28.51 0.34
CA ILE A 246 -2.40 27.24 -0.39
C ILE A 246 -3.21 26.26 0.46
N HIS A 247 -2.83 26.08 1.73
CA HIS A 247 -3.59 25.25 2.68
C HIS A 247 -5.01 25.77 2.88
N ARG A 248 -5.22 27.08 3.04
CA ARG A 248 -6.58 27.66 3.11
C ARG A 248 -7.41 27.37 1.86
N ALA A 249 -6.82 27.44 0.68
CA ALA A 249 -7.51 27.13 -0.57
C ALA A 249 -7.91 25.65 -0.58
N GLU A 250 -7.02 24.74 -0.20
CA GLU A 250 -7.28 23.31 -0.08
C GLU A 250 -8.43 23.02 0.89
N GLN A 251 -8.41 23.57 2.11
CA GLN A 251 -9.48 23.36 3.08
C GLN A 251 -10.87 23.82 2.58
N ARG A 252 -10.93 24.84 1.73
CA ARG A 252 -12.20 25.31 1.14
C ARG A 252 -12.79 24.34 0.11
N LEU A 253 -12.00 23.39 -0.41
CA LEU A 253 -12.45 22.43 -1.42
C LEU A 253 -13.31 21.30 -0.84
N GLY A 254 -13.39 21.17 0.48
CA GLY A 254 -14.27 20.19 1.13
C GLY A 254 -13.90 18.76 0.76
N ASN A 255 -14.71 18.08 -0.06
CA ASN A 255 -14.39 16.71 -0.49
C ASN A 255 -13.33 16.66 -1.62
N ASN A 256 -13.00 17.80 -2.24
CA ASN A 256 -12.05 17.88 -3.37
C ASN A 256 -10.67 18.40 -2.95
N LYS A 257 -10.27 18.21 -1.69
CA LYS A 257 -8.99 18.67 -1.14
C LYS A 257 -7.78 18.09 -1.89
N SER A 258 -7.94 16.88 -2.43
CA SER A 258 -6.89 16.18 -3.17
C SER A 258 -6.39 16.92 -4.42
N ILE A 259 -7.17 17.85 -4.99
CA ILE A 259 -6.76 18.64 -6.17
C ILE A 259 -5.40 19.30 -5.95
N ILE A 260 -5.23 20.00 -4.82
CA ILE A 260 -4.02 20.78 -4.56
C ILE A 260 -2.86 19.85 -4.22
N GLY A 261 -3.08 18.85 -3.38
CA GLY A 261 -2.05 17.83 -3.08
C GLY A 261 -1.52 17.14 -4.34
N ASN A 262 -2.43 16.63 -5.19
CA ASN A 262 -2.08 15.97 -6.45
C ASN A 262 -1.32 16.90 -7.40
N ALA A 263 -1.76 18.17 -7.49
CA ALA A 263 -1.12 19.16 -8.34
C ALA A 263 0.30 19.48 -7.88
N LEU A 264 0.53 19.64 -6.57
CA LEU A 264 1.87 19.85 -6.01
C LEU A 264 2.78 18.65 -6.27
N GLN A 265 2.27 17.42 -6.12
CA GLN A 265 3.03 16.21 -6.42
C GLN A 265 3.41 16.10 -7.90
N MET A 266 2.46 16.36 -8.81
CA MET A 266 2.73 16.39 -10.25
C MET A 266 3.72 17.50 -10.64
N MET A 267 3.60 18.70 -10.05
CA MET A 267 4.55 19.79 -10.28
C MET A 267 5.94 19.44 -9.76
N GLY A 268 6.05 18.72 -8.64
CA GLY A 268 7.31 18.30 -8.03
C GLY A 268 8.00 17.13 -8.73
N SER A 269 7.37 16.51 -9.73
CA SER A 269 7.90 15.34 -10.45
C SER A 269 8.26 15.66 -11.89
N ASN A 270 9.42 15.14 -12.34
CA ASN A 270 9.87 15.28 -13.72
C ASN A 270 9.13 14.35 -14.71
N GLN A 271 8.23 13.50 -14.23
CA GLN A 271 7.46 12.57 -15.06
C GLN A 271 6.31 13.26 -15.79
N TYR A 272 5.86 14.44 -15.33
CA TYR A 272 4.69 15.13 -15.87
C TYR A 272 5.10 16.35 -16.70
N GLY A 273 4.60 16.39 -17.94
CA GLY A 273 4.68 17.55 -18.82
C GLY A 273 3.34 18.28 -18.89
N TYR A 274 3.34 19.60 -18.70
CA TYR A 274 2.11 20.40 -18.68
C TYR A 274 2.30 21.77 -19.33
N ALA A 275 1.19 22.47 -19.57
CA ALA A 275 1.19 23.71 -20.34
C ALA A 275 2.06 24.76 -19.65
N LYS A 276 2.98 25.37 -20.41
CA LYS A 276 3.77 26.48 -19.91
C LYS A 276 2.88 27.71 -19.77
N THR A 277 2.78 28.25 -18.57
CA THR A 277 1.97 29.42 -18.23
C THR A 277 2.87 30.48 -17.60
N GLU A 278 2.67 31.75 -17.94
CA GLU A 278 3.36 32.83 -17.23
C GLU A 278 2.90 32.86 -15.76
N LEU A 279 3.84 32.99 -14.81
CA LEU A 279 3.57 32.89 -13.37
C LEU A 279 2.93 34.17 -12.80
N ARG A 280 1.80 34.58 -13.37
CA ARG A 280 1.01 35.73 -12.92
C ARG A 280 -0.49 35.44 -13.10
N PRO A 281 -1.37 35.96 -12.22
CA PRO A 281 -2.81 35.85 -12.39
C PRO A 281 -3.28 36.39 -13.75
N GLY A 282 -4.27 35.72 -14.36
CA GLY A 282 -4.84 36.09 -15.66
C GLY A 282 -4.00 35.71 -16.88
N ALA A 283 -2.83 35.08 -16.71
CA ALA A 283 -2.08 34.53 -17.82
C ALA A 283 -2.68 33.19 -18.28
N GLN A 284 -2.77 33.00 -19.58
CA GLN A 284 -3.28 31.76 -20.18
C GLN A 284 -2.17 30.76 -20.45
N GLY A 285 -2.49 29.48 -20.36
CA GLY A 285 -1.54 28.41 -20.63
C GLY A 285 -1.23 28.30 -22.12
N SER A 286 0.02 28.00 -22.44
CA SER A 286 0.43 27.78 -23.83
C SER A 286 -0.25 26.55 -24.41
N THR A 287 -0.68 26.66 -25.66
CA THR A 287 -1.28 25.58 -26.44
C THR A 287 -0.24 24.80 -27.26
N THR A 288 1.04 25.19 -27.17
CA THR A 288 2.12 24.61 -28.01
C THR A 288 3.41 24.36 -27.23
N GLU A 289 3.62 25.06 -26.12
CA GLU A 289 4.80 24.89 -25.26
C GLU A 289 4.43 24.15 -23.98
N LEU A 290 5.19 23.10 -23.67
CA LEU A 290 5.10 22.39 -22.40
C LEU A 290 6.32 22.71 -21.54
N THR A 291 6.12 22.68 -20.24
CA THR A 291 7.18 22.58 -19.25
C THR A 291 7.11 21.21 -18.57
N THR A 292 8.25 20.73 -18.13
CA THR A 292 8.35 19.52 -17.30
C THR A 292 8.38 19.94 -15.84
N GLY A 293 7.74 19.16 -14.96
CA GLY A 293 7.78 19.34 -13.52
C GLY A 293 9.20 19.14 -12.95
N GLY A 294 9.31 19.36 -11.64
CA GLY A 294 10.54 19.37 -10.87
C GLY A 294 10.47 20.39 -9.74
N TYR A 295 11.50 20.42 -8.89
CA TYR A 295 11.56 21.33 -7.74
C TYR A 295 11.25 22.79 -8.07
N ASP A 296 11.86 23.30 -9.13
CA ASP A 296 11.78 24.70 -9.56
C ASP A 296 10.39 25.08 -10.08
N LYS A 297 9.50 24.09 -10.22
CA LYS A 297 8.12 24.30 -10.65
C LYS A 297 7.12 24.36 -9.51
N LEU A 298 7.50 23.97 -8.30
CA LEU A 298 6.66 24.16 -7.12
C LEU A 298 6.40 25.66 -6.86
N PRO A 299 5.33 26.05 -6.16
CA PRO A 299 5.11 27.44 -5.77
C PRO A 299 6.31 28.02 -5.01
N THR A 300 6.59 29.32 -5.20
CA THR A 300 7.78 29.97 -4.62
C THR A 300 7.82 29.83 -3.10
N SER A 301 6.69 29.98 -2.41
CA SER A 301 6.59 29.82 -0.96
C SER A 301 6.84 28.38 -0.48
N VAL A 302 6.50 27.38 -1.29
CA VAL A 302 6.80 25.96 -1.02
C VAL A 302 8.29 25.72 -1.19
N GLN A 303 8.91 26.24 -2.25
CA GLN A 303 10.36 26.16 -2.43
C GLN A 303 11.10 26.83 -1.27
N GLU A 304 10.66 28.00 -0.82
CA GLU A 304 11.26 28.69 0.32
C GLU A 304 11.14 27.89 1.61
N ALA A 305 9.98 27.31 1.90
CA ALA A 305 9.77 26.48 3.09
C ALA A 305 10.66 25.21 3.08
N LEU A 306 10.83 24.58 1.91
CA LEU A 306 11.67 23.38 1.75
C LEU A 306 13.17 23.68 1.73
N ASN A 307 13.57 24.90 1.38
CA ASN A 307 14.97 25.35 1.39
C ASN A 307 15.39 26.03 2.71
N ASP A 308 14.44 26.34 3.60
CA ASP A 308 14.75 26.94 4.90
C ASP A 308 15.63 25.98 5.72
N LYS A 309 16.80 26.45 6.14
CA LYS A 309 17.74 25.66 6.95
C LYS A 309 17.50 25.81 8.45
N SER A 310 16.64 26.75 8.84
CA SER A 310 16.28 26.94 10.24
C SER A 310 15.48 25.73 10.74
N PRO A 311 15.73 25.21 11.95
CA PRO A 311 14.85 24.21 12.55
C PRO A 311 13.47 24.79 12.91
N GLY A 312 13.27 26.11 12.77
CA GLY A 312 12.00 26.79 13.07
C GLY A 312 11.80 27.10 14.55
N PHE A 313 12.82 26.86 15.37
CA PHE A 313 12.86 27.22 16.79
C PHE A 313 14.31 27.42 17.27
N SER A 314 14.49 27.98 18.46
CA SER A 314 15.80 28.09 19.11
C SER A 314 15.71 27.93 20.61
N TYR A 315 16.79 27.48 21.24
CA TYR A 315 16.89 27.45 22.69
C TYR A 315 17.37 28.80 23.23
N VAL A 316 16.58 29.39 24.12
CA VAL A 316 16.97 30.60 24.86
C VAL A 316 17.17 30.28 26.34
N SER A 317 18.15 30.95 26.96
CA SER A 317 18.35 30.84 28.41
C SER A 317 17.17 31.42 29.17
N GLN A 318 16.65 30.66 30.13
CA GLN A 318 15.56 31.09 31.02
C GLN A 318 16.07 31.92 32.22
N GLY A 319 17.39 32.09 32.35
CA GLY A 319 18.04 32.80 33.45
C GLY A 319 19.06 31.94 34.20
N PRO A 320 19.81 32.52 35.17
CA PRO A 320 20.85 31.80 35.89
C PRO A 320 20.30 30.57 36.63
N GLY A 321 20.78 29.38 36.26
CA GLY A 321 20.39 28.11 36.88
C GLY A 321 19.03 27.53 36.44
N GLN A 322 18.35 28.14 35.45
CA GLN A 322 17.02 27.71 34.99
C GLN A 322 17.01 26.96 33.64
N GLY A 323 18.19 26.65 33.09
CA GLY A 323 18.31 25.91 31.82
C GLY A 323 17.92 26.74 30.59
N THR A 324 17.63 26.04 29.50
CA THR A 324 17.15 26.62 28.24
C THR A 324 15.76 26.09 27.92
N ALA A 325 14.94 26.88 27.22
CA ALA A 325 13.66 26.42 26.69
C ALA A 325 13.56 26.72 25.19
N PRO A 326 12.88 25.86 24.41
CA PRO A 326 12.65 26.11 23.01
C PRO A 326 11.65 27.25 22.83
N ILE A 327 11.92 28.13 21.87
CA ILE A 327 10.98 29.16 21.41
C ILE A 327 10.85 29.02 19.89
N THR A 328 9.63 28.77 19.42
CA THR A 328 9.29 28.74 18.00
C THR A 328 9.59 30.09 17.36
N GLN A 329 10.23 30.05 16.21
CA GLN A 329 10.61 31.23 15.45
C GLN A 329 9.87 31.25 14.11
N GLY A 330 9.26 32.40 13.81
CA GLY A 330 8.62 32.62 12.52
C GLY A 330 7.50 31.61 12.24
N SER A 331 7.36 31.23 10.97
CA SER A 331 6.30 30.34 10.47
C SER A 331 6.84 29.02 9.93
N THR A 332 8.13 28.71 10.08
CA THR A 332 8.77 27.54 9.46
C THR A 332 8.07 26.23 9.82
N LEU A 333 7.96 25.88 11.11
CA LEU A 333 7.29 24.64 11.54
C LEU A 333 5.82 24.60 11.08
N GLY A 334 5.09 25.70 11.27
CA GLY A 334 3.69 25.78 10.84
C GLY A 334 3.51 25.70 9.31
N ASN A 335 4.50 26.11 8.51
CA ASN A 335 4.44 25.94 7.06
C ASN A 335 4.71 24.50 6.66
N LEU A 336 5.67 23.82 7.32
CA LEU A 336 5.93 22.41 7.09
C LEU A 336 4.73 21.54 7.48
N ASP A 337 4.05 21.86 8.59
CA ASP A 337 2.82 21.18 9.00
C ASP A 337 1.70 21.34 7.96
N ARG A 338 1.41 22.58 7.56
CA ARG A 338 0.36 22.85 6.57
C ARG A 338 0.67 22.20 5.22
N LEU A 339 1.93 22.15 4.82
CA LEU A 339 2.34 21.46 3.59
C LEU A 339 2.14 19.94 3.71
N SER A 340 2.49 19.37 4.87
CA SER A 340 2.26 17.96 5.18
C SER A 340 0.77 17.61 5.15
N ASP A 341 -0.10 18.47 5.70
CA ASP A 341 -1.56 18.30 5.66
C ASP A 341 -2.10 18.30 4.23
N VAL A 342 -1.66 19.27 3.39
CA VAL A 342 -2.05 19.34 1.97
C VAL A 342 -1.63 18.09 1.20
N ILE A 343 -0.42 17.57 1.47
CA ILE A 343 0.07 16.33 0.85
C ILE A 343 -0.75 15.14 1.32
N LYS A 344 -1.04 15.06 2.62
CA LYS A 344 -1.80 13.97 3.23
C LYS A 344 -3.23 13.85 2.68
N ASP A 345 -3.87 14.99 2.42
CA ASP A 345 -5.20 15.06 1.81
C ASP A 345 -5.17 14.76 0.28
N GLY A 346 -3.99 14.72 -0.32
CA GLY A 346 -3.73 14.23 -1.68
C GLY A 346 -3.77 12.70 -1.82
N ASP A 347 -3.85 12.24 -3.07
CA ASP A 347 -3.79 10.82 -3.41
C ASP A 347 -2.34 10.31 -3.33
N PRO A 348 -2.05 9.30 -2.48
CA PRO A 348 -0.71 8.74 -2.33
C PRO A 348 -0.16 8.14 -3.61
N GLY A 349 -1.00 7.80 -4.60
CA GLY A 349 -0.53 7.34 -5.90
C GLY A 349 0.36 8.37 -6.63
N PHE A 350 0.22 9.66 -6.36
CA PHE A 350 1.10 10.67 -6.98
C PHE A 350 2.48 10.77 -6.31
N GLN A 351 2.66 10.13 -5.16
CA GLN A 351 3.90 10.13 -4.38
C GLN A 351 4.82 9.02 -4.87
N ASN A 352 5.55 9.32 -5.95
CA ASN A 352 6.45 8.39 -6.63
C ASN A 352 7.77 9.10 -6.95
N GLY A 353 8.67 9.12 -5.96
CA GLY A 353 10.00 9.75 -6.03
C GLY A 353 9.97 11.27 -6.20
N THR A 354 8.92 11.96 -5.74
CA THR A 354 8.74 13.39 -6.03
C THR A 354 9.78 14.25 -5.28
N GLU A 355 10.16 15.38 -5.88
CA GLU A 355 11.11 16.28 -5.25
C GLU A 355 10.50 17.11 -4.11
N LEU A 356 9.16 17.17 -4.07
CA LEU A 356 8.39 17.69 -2.94
C LEU A 356 8.58 16.79 -1.72
N ASP A 357 8.28 15.50 -1.87
CA ASP A 357 8.36 14.52 -0.78
C ASP A 357 9.82 14.32 -0.33
N ARG A 358 10.76 14.22 -1.27
CA ARG A 358 12.21 14.10 -0.96
C ARG A 358 12.71 15.23 -0.07
N ARG A 359 12.37 16.47 -0.41
CA ARG A 359 12.82 17.63 0.38
C ARG A 359 12.06 17.75 1.68
N LEU A 360 10.77 17.47 1.70
CA LEU A 360 9.98 17.53 2.93
C LEU A 360 10.49 16.49 3.94
N MET A 361 10.77 15.26 3.49
CA MET A 361 11.41 14.23 4.31
C MET A 361 12.80 14.65 4.80
N GLN A 362 13.64 15.23 3.93
CA GLN A 362 14.94 15.76 4.34
C GLN A 362 14.80 16.84 5.43
N ARG A 363 13.79 17.72 5.34
CA ARG A 363 13.51 18.71 6.39
C ARG A 363 13.12 18.05 7.71
N GLY A 364 12.28 17.02 7.69
CA GLY A 364 11.97 16.22 8.88
C GLY A 364 13.22 15.60 9.51
N ALA A 365 14.10 15.00 8.70
CA ALA A 365 15.35 14.42 9.14
C ALA A 365 16.33 15.47 9.72
N ASP A 366 16.48 16.63 9.08
CA ASP A 366 17.35 17.71 9.55
C ASP A 366 16.90 18.26 10.92
N ILE A 367 15.58 18.42 11.12
CA ILE A 367 15.00 18.92 12.37
C ILE A 367 15.17 17.88 13.47
N LEU A 368 14.87 16.61 13.19
CA LEU A 368 15.09 15.51 14.13
C LEU A 368 16.56 15.43 14.57
N HIS A 369 17.48 15.52 13.61
CA HIS A 369 18.92 15.54 13.90
C HIS A 369 19.29 16.71 14.81
N PHE A 370 18.74 17.90 14.54
CA PHE A 370 18.96 19.08 15.37
C PHE A 370 18.46 18.88 16.81
N GLU A 371 17.28 18.29 17.02
CA GLU A 371 16.76 18.00 18.36
C GLU A 371 17.67 17.04 19.13
N ASN A 372 18.09 15.96 18.48
CA ASN A 372 19.00 14.98 19.08
C ASN A 372 20.35 15.62 19.47
N GLN A 373 20.92 16.48 18.62
CA GLN A 373 22.16 17.20 18.92
C GLN A 373 22.04 18.17 20.11
N ASN A 374 20.85 18.68 20.39
CA ASN A 374 20.60 19.62 21.48
C ASN A 374 20.08 18.94 22.76
N HIS A 375 20.22 17.62 22.86
CA HIS A 375 19.74 16.80 23.99
C HIS A 375 18.22 16.84 24.20
N ASP A 376 17.47 17.13 23.14
CA ASP A 376 16.00 17.13 23.12
C ASP A 376 15.47 15.86 22.44
N SER A 377 16.18 14.74 22.65
CA SER A 377 15.79 13.41 22.18
C SER A 377 14.54 12.85 22.89
N HIS A 378 13.86 13.67 23.70
CA HIS A 378 12.74 13.29 24.55
C HIS A 378 11.65 14.37 24.49
N GLU A 379 10.59 14.12 23.71
CA GLU A 379 9.48 15.06 23.52
C GLU A 379 9.94 16.42 22.96
N GLY A 380 10.62 16.36 21.81
CA GLY A 380 11.19 17.52 21.13
C GLY A 380 10.15 18.58 20.75
N ALA A 381 10.60 19.83 20.65
CA ALA A 381 9.74 20.98 20.36
C ALA A 381 9.04 20.90 18.98
N ALA A 382 9.58 20.13 18.04
CA ALA A 382 9.09 19.95 16.68
C ALA A 382 8.56 18.53 16.41
N ASP A 383 8.43 17.68 17.43
CA ASP A 383 7.93 16.31 17.35
C ASP A 383 6.69 16.17 16.47
N SER A 384 5.66 17.00 16.73
CA SER A 384 4.39 16.93 15.99
C SER A 384 4.60 17.20 14.51
N THR A 385 5.49 18.14 14.18
CA THR A 385 5.80 18.50 12.80
C THR A 385 6.60 17.41 12.11
N ILE A 386 7.61 16.84 12.78
CA ILE A 386 8.38 15.70 12.27
C ILE A 386 7.46 14.51 12.00
N GLN A 387 6.56 14.19 12.94
CA GLN A 387 5.59 13.11 12.80
C GLN A 387 4.61 13.34 11.64
N ASN A 388 4.16 14.59 11.44
CA ASN A 388 3.27 14.92 10.33
C ASN A 388 3.99 14.82 8.97
N ILE A 389 5.26 15.24 8.91
CA ILE A 389 6.12 15.06 7.74
C ILE A 389 6.27 13.57 7.41
N PHE A 390 6.66 12.74 8.38
CA PHE A 390 6.82 11.30 8.18
C PHE A 390 5.51 10.63 7.75
N SER A 391 4.38 11.04 8.34
CA SER A 391 3.06 10.48 7.99
C SER A 391 2.51 10.94 6.63
N SER A 392 3.12 11.95 6.00
CA SER A 392 2.64 12.54 4.73
C SER A 392 3.59 12.20 3.58
N ALA A 393 4.84 12.67 3.65
CA ALA A 393 5.86 12.44 2.64
C ALA A 393 6.44 11.01 2.72
N GLY A 394 6.42 10.37 3.89
CA GLY A 394 6.81 8.96 4.07
C GLY A 394 5.79 7.94 3.54
N ARG A 395 4.81 8.38 2.76
CA ARG A 395 4.00 7.50 1.90
C ARG A 395 4.68 7.26 0.54
N ASP A 396 5.70 8.06 0.20
CA ASP A 396 6.53 7.88 -0.99
C ASP A 396 7.68 6.90 -0.68
N HIS A 397 7.46 5.63 -0.99
CA HIS A 397 8.42 4.57 -0.63
C HIS A 397 9.79 4.69 -1.33
N ILE A 398 9.86 5.41 -2.46
CA ILE A 398 11.15 5.73 -3.10
C ILE A 398 11.92 6.72 -2.22
N VAL A 399 11.23 7.71 -1.67
CA VAL A 399 11.84 8.68 -0.75
C VAL A 399 12.22 8.02 0.57
N ASP A 400 11.39 7.13 1.12
CA ASP A 400 11.73 6.37 2.34
C ASP A 400 13.00 5.54 2.13
N HIS A 401 13.08 4.84 1.00
CA HIS A 401 14.28 4.12 0.58
C HIS A 401 15.49 5.05 0.49
N ASP A 402 15.39 6.15 -0.27
CA ASP A 402 16.47 7.13 -0.45
C ASP A 402 16.94 7.76 0.88
N MET A 403 16.06 7.81 1.89
CA MET A 403 16.39 8.33 3.22
C MET A 403 17.17 7.31 4.06
N MET A 404 16.87 6.01 3.94
CA MET A 404 17.55 4.94 4.67
C MET A 404 18.79 4.41 3.96
N VAL A 405 18.85 4.56 2.64
CA VAL A 405 19.92 4.09 1.76
C VAL A 405 20.43 5.28 0.97
N ASN A 406 21.70 5.62 1.20
CA ASN A 406 22.34 6.72 0.49
C ASN A 406 22.56 6.37 -1.00
N PRO A 407 22.89 7.37 -1.86
CA PRO A 407 23.09 7.14 -3.30
C PRO A 407 24.23 6.18 -3.66
N GLU A 408 25.12 5.83 -2.73
CA GLU A 408 26.16 4.81 -2.92
C GLU A 408 25.65 3.38 -2.63
N GLY A 409 24.38 3.22 -2.28
CA GLY A 409 23.78 1.95 -1.86
C GLY A 409 24.16 1.54 -0.44
N LYS A 410 24.66 2.47 0.38
CA LYS A 410 24.99 2.20 1.79
C LYS A 410 23.91 2.75 2.70
N ARG A 411 23.73 2.08 3.83
CA ARG A 411 22.88 2.52 4.92
C ARG A 411 23.19 3.96 5.39
N ASN A 412 22.13 4.72 5.69
CA ASN A 412 22.21 6.04 6.30
C ASN A 412 22.17 5.95 7.83
N ASP A 413 23.33 5.68 8.43
CA ASP A 413 23.47 5.48 9.89
C ASP A 413 23.06 6.71 10.70
N GLN A 414 23.22 7.92 10.16
CA GLN A 414 22.82 9.13 10.86
C GLN A 414 21.30 9.17 11.03
N PHE A 415 20.55 9.01 9.93
CA PHE A 415 19.09 9.06 10.00
C PHE A 415 18.51 7.91 10.84
N LEU A 416 19.02 6.69 10.65
CA LEU A 416 18.57 5.54 11.45
C LEU A 416 18.91 5.73 12.93
N GLY A 417 20.10 6.26 13.25
CA GLY A 417 20.46 6.58 14.62
C GLY A 417 19.60 7.67 15.22
N ASP A 418 19.28 8.70 14.44
CA ASP A 418 18.39 9.76 14.88
C ASP A 418 16.98 9.23 15.20
N LEU A 419 16.44 8.33 14.38
CA LEU A 419 15.14 7.69 14.61
C LEU A 419 15.13 6.78 15.84
N THR A 420 16.17 5.97 16.05
CA THR A 420 16.19 4.97 17.13
C THR A 420 16.58 5.55 18.48
N HIS A 421 17.22 6.71 18.52
CA HIS A 421 17.62 7.37 19.78
C HIS A 421 16.65 8.45 20.23
N HIS A 422 15.61 8.74 19.43
CA HIS A 422 14.61 9.74 19.72
C HIS A 422 13.33 9.13 20.31
N GLN A 423 12.82 9.73 21.38
CA GLN A 423 11.55 9.37 22.01
C GLN A 423 10.44 10.30 21.51
N PHE A 424 9.76 9.85 20.45
CA PHE A 424 8.62 10.56 19.88
C PHE A 424 7.40 10.53 20.81
N THR A 425 6.66 11.63 20.83
CA THR A 425 5.37 11.74 21.55
C THR A 425 4.28 10.78 21.06
N ASP A 426 4.33 10.30 19.83
CA ASP A 426 3.40 9.28 19.28
C ASP A 426 3.88 7.83 19.49
N GLY A 427 4.92 7.61 20.30
CA GLY A 427 5.54 6.30 20.51
C GLY A 427 6.33 5.79 19.30
N GLY A 428 6.59 6.64 18.30
CA GLY A 428 7.30 6.33 17.07
C GLY A 428 6.39 5.80 15.96
N LYS A 429 5.08 6.09 15.99
CA LYS A 429 4.11 5.56 15.02
C LYS A 429 4.39 6.08 13.60
N ALA A 430 4.59 7.39 13.46
CA ALA A 430 4.93 7.99 12.16
C ALA A 430 6.28 7.48 11.65
N ALA A 431 7.29 7.39 12.53
CA ALA A 431 8.60 6.84 12.19
C ALA A 431 8.51 5.36 11.76
N GLY A 432 7.72 4.54 12.46
CA GLY A 432 7.53 3.13 12.13
C GLY A 432 6.87 2.90 10.78
N SER A 433 6.05 3.84 10.30
CA SER A 433 5.42 3.77 8.98
C SER A 433 6.41 3.84 7.81
N LEU A 434 7.60 4.42 8.04
CA LEU A 434 8.68 4.49 7.05
C LEU A 434 9.30 3.12 6.75
N MET A 435 9.10 2.13 7.63
CA MET A 435 9.63 0.76 7.48
C MET A 435 8.53 -0.27 7.23
N SER A 436 7.32 -0.06 7.76
CA SER A 436 6.29 -1.10 7.79
C SER A 436 5.81 -1.54 6.39
N TRP A 437 5.85 -0.64 5.40
CA TRP A 437 5.48 -0.93 4.02
C TRP A 437 6.36 -2.01 3.35
N THR A 438 7.58 -2.22 3.86
CA THR A 438 8.50 -3.24 3.32
C THR A 438 7.96 -4.67 3.45
N HIS A 439 6.97 -4.87 4.33
CA HIS A 439 6.22 -6.12 4.44
C HIS A 439 5.45 -6.45 3.15
N ASP A 440 4.69 -5.48 2.65
CA ASP A 440 3.73 -5.70 1.57
C ASP A 440 4.40 -5.75 0.18
N SER A 441 5.65 -5.31 0.10
CA SER A 441 6.43 -5.26 -1.14
C SER A 441 7.60 -6.25 -1.16
N ALA A 442 7.72 -7.18 -0.21
CA ALA A 442 8.88 -8.07 -0.12
C ALA A 442 9.10 -9.04 -1.31
N HIS A 443 8.02 -9.37 -2.03
CA HIS A 443 8.06 -10.32 -3.14
C HIS A 443 7.39 -9.76 -4.39
N VAL A 444 7.93 -10.13 -5.56
CA VAL A 444 7.34 -9.79 -6.86
C VAL A 444 5.99 -10.50 -7.00
N GLY A 445 4.94 -9.75 -7.32
CA GLY A 445 3.58 -10.30 -7.36
C GLY A 445 2.55 -9.31 -7.89
N PRO A 446 1.25 -9.64 -7.79
CA PRO A 446 0.18 -8.73 -8.19
C PRO A 446 0.29 -7.38 -7.47
N GLY A 447 0.56 -6.30 -8.23
CA GLY A 447 0.70 -4.94 -7.67
C GLY A 447 2.10 -4.59 -7.16
N VAL A 448 3.07 -5.50 -7.20
CA VAL A 448 4.46 -5.26 -6.78
C VAL A 448 5.42 -5.63 -7.92
N SER A 449 6.08 -4.62 -8.47
CA SER A 449 7.11 -4.77 -9.50
C SER A 449 8.43 -5.28 -8.94
N ALA A 450 9.34 -5.74 -9.82
CA ALA A 450 10.69 -6.14 -9.42
C ALA A 450 11.48 -5.00 -8.77
N ASP A 451 11.33 -3.78 -9.29
CA ASP A 451 12.01 -2.60 -8.74
C ASP A 451 11.45 -2.23 -7.36
N GLN A 452 10.13 -2.29 -7.16
CA GLN A 452 9.52 -2.07 -5.84
C GLN A 452 9.96 -3.12 -4.83
N ALA A 453 10.01 -4.40 -5.21
CA ALA A 453 10.49 -5.45 -4.33
C ALA A 453 11.96 -5.26 -3.95
N LYS A 454 12.78 -4.82 -4.91
CA LYS A 454 14.17 -4.49 -4.68
C LYS A 454 14.33 -3.31 -3.71
N LEU A 455 13.63 -2.20 -3.93
CA LEU A 455 13.65 -1.03 -3.02
C LEU A 455 13.25 -1.46 -1.61
N SER A 456 12.19 -2.25 -1.50
CA SER A 456 11.70 -2.80 -0.24
C SER A 456 12.78 -3.63 0.49
N GLY A 457 13.46 -4.53 -0.21
CA GLY A 457 14.52 -5.35 0.36
C GLY A 457 15.77 -4.55 0.74
N GLU A 458 16.17 -3.56 -0.06
CA GLU A 458 17.29 -2.66 0.25
C GLU A 458 16.99 -1.81 1.50
N THR A 459 15.77 -1.28 1.62
CA THR A 459 15.28 -0.58 2.82
C THR A 459 15.27 -1.50 4.05
N ALA A 460 14.68 -2.70 3.92
CA ALA A 460 14.65 -3.71 4.97
C ALA A 460 16.05 -4.09 5.47
N HIS A 461 16.99 -4.30 4.54
CA HIS A 461 18.37 -4.64 4.87
C HIS A 461 19.09 -3.50 5.60
N ALA A 462 18.83 -2.25 5.20
CA ALA A 462 19.41 -1.07 5.83
C ALA A 462 19.04 -1.00 7.33
N TYR A 463 17.76 -0.98 7.68
CA TYR A 463 17.40 -0.86 9.10
C TYR A 463 17.61 -2.17 9.89
N ALA A 464 17.52 -3.35 9.27
CA ALA A 464 17.85 -4.61 9.93
C ALA A 464 19.33 -4.67 10.34
N SER A 465 20.24 -4.35 9.42
CA SER A 465 21.68 -4.31 9.72
C SER A 465 21.99 -3.22 10.75
N TYR A 466 21.30 -2.06 10.70
CA TYR A 466 21.49 -1.01 11.70
C TYR A 466 21.25 -1.54 13.11
N VAL A 467 20.06 -2.10 13.32
CA VAL A 467 19.64 -2.58 14.64
C VAL A 467 20.52 -3.74 15.11
N ALA A 468 20.97 -4.60 14.20
CA ALA A 468 21.91 -5.68 14.51
C ALA A 468 23.26 -5.17 15.04
N ASP A 469 23.80 -4.11 14.41
CA ASP A 469 25.09 -3.51 14.77
C ASP A 469 25.03 -2.70 16.08
N HIS A 470 23.87 -2.15 16.44
CA HIS A 470 23.71 -1.20 17.55
C HIS A 470 23.10 -1.87 18.80
N LYS A 471 23.89 -2.71 19.48
CA LYS A 471 23.46 -3.46 20.67
C LYS A 471 23.05 -2.57 21.85
N GLU A 472 23.54 -1.34 21.90
CA GLU A 472 23.19 -0.30 22.87
C GLU A 472 21.71 0.09 22.85
N LEU A 473 20.98 -0.23 21.76
CA LEU A 473 19.53 -0.05 21.68
C LEU A 473 18.77 -0.87 22.74
N ASN A 474 19.40 -1.86 23.38
CA ASN A 474 18.83 -2.55 24.53
C ASN A 474 18.87 -1.74 25.85
N ALA A 475 19.59 -0.62 25.88
CA ALA A 475 19.78 0.20 27.07
C ALA A 475 20.04 1.66 26.71
N LEU A 476 19.02 2.33 26.19
CA LEU A 476 19.02 3.75 25.86
C LEU A 476 18.78 4.62 27.10
N PRO A 477 19.39 5.81 27.19
CA PRO A 477 19.06 6.79 28.22
C PRO A 477 17.57 7.17 28.18
N ALA A 478 16.88 7.06 29.31
CA ALA A 478 15.51 7.50 29.47
C ALA A 478 15.45 8.59 30.54
N ASN A 479 14.91 9.75 30.17
CA ASN A 479 14.54 10.78 31.13
C ASN A 479 13.09 10.51 31.56
N ASP A 480 12.89 9.95 32.76
CA ASP A 480 11.57 10.02 33.36
C ASP A 480 11.38 11.44 33.93
N ASN A 481 10.35 12.15 33.47
CA ASN A 481 9.98 13.46 34.01
C ASN A 481 9.48 13.40 35.48
N GLN A 482 9.86 12.36 36.24
CA GLN A 482 9.49 12.15 37.65
C GLN A 482 10.59 12.51 38.65
N GLY A 483 11.70 13.11 38.20
CA GLY A 483 12.67 13.79 39.06
C GLY A 483 13.44 12.88 40.02
N LEU A 484 13.37 11.56 39.84
CA LEU A 484 14.02 10.56 40.70
C LEU A 484 14.51 9.35 39.89
N GLY A 485 15.27 9.56 38.81
CA GLY A 485 16.08 8.49 38.21
C GLY A 485 16.56 8.74 36.78
N GLN A 486 17.88 8.75 36.58
CA GLN A 486 18.44 8.39 35.28
C GLN A 486 18.27 6.88 35.11
N GLY A 487 17.28 6.46 34.32
CA GLY A 487 17.05 5.06 33.98
C GLY A 487 17.50 4.75 32.56
N THR A 488 17.76 3.48 32.26
CA THR A 488 17.85 3.01 30.88
C THR A 488 16.56 2.28 30.49
N LYS A 489 16.15 2.44 29.24
CA LYS A 489 15.05 1.70 28.62
C LYS A 489 15.53 1.04 27.34
N THR A 490 14.92 -0.06 26.96
CA THR A 490 15.15 -0.64 25.63
C THR A 490 14.46 0.20 24.55
N LEU A 491 14.89 0.09 23.29
CA LEU A 491 14.23 0.73 22.16
C LEU A 491 12.72 0.40 22.11
N GLY A 492 12.34 -0.87 22.29
CA GLY A 492 10.94 -1.29 22.30
C GLY A 492 10.09 -0.73 23.46
N GLN A 493 10.73 -0.24 24.52
CA GLN A 493 10.06 0.47 25.62
C GLN A 493 10.00 1.99 25.39
N LEU A 494 10.96 2.55 24.66
CA LEU A 494 11.06 3.98 24.37
C LEU A 494 10.16 4.37 23.19
N SER A 495 10.23 3.60 22.11
CA SER A 495 9.54 3.85 20.84
C SER A 495 8.81 2.58 20.39
N PRO A 496 7.74 2.18 21.10
CA PRO A 496 7.06 0.90 20.88
C PRO A 496 6.47 0.76 19.48
N GLU A 497 5.91 1.83 18.90
CA GLU A 497 5.27 1.77 17.58
C GLU A 497 6.31 1.78 16.44
N LEU A 498 7.48 2.41 16.65
CA LEU A 498 8.61 2.30 15.74
C LEU A 498 9.08 0.84 15.62
N VAL A 499 9.26 0.17 16.77
CA VAL A 499 9.71 -1.22 16.81
C VAL A 499 8.67 -2.18 16.22
N LYS A 500 7.37 -1.92 16.42
CA LYS A 500 6.31 -2.66 15.74
C LYS A 500 6.38 -2.49 14.22
N GLY A 501 6.57 -1.26 13.73
CA GLY A 501 6.73 -0.98 12.30
C GLY A 501 7.93 -1.71 11.68
N MET A 502 9.09 -1.67 12.35
CA MET A 502 10.29 -2.41 11.94
C MET A 502 10.06 -3.93 11.92
N ALA A 503 9.43 -4.48 12.97
CA ALA A 503 9.17 -5.90 13.08
C ALA A 503 8.15 -6.41 12.05
N TRP A 504 7.10 -5.64 11.79
CA TRP A 504 6.15 -5.92 10.71
C TRP A 504 6.85 -5.92 9.36
N GLY A 505 7.60 -4.85 9.05
CA GLY A 505 8.37 -4.74 7.82
C GLY A 505 9.34 -5.91 7.60
N LEU A 506 10.02 -6.39 8.65
CA LEU A 506 10.99 -7.49 8.55
C LEU A 506 10.40 -8.89 8.51
N ALA A 507 9.11 -9.07 8.81
CA ALA A 507 8.53 -10.40 8.93
C ALA A 507 8.77 -11.29 7.68
N PRO A 508 8.60 -10.80 6.44
CA PRO A 508 8.87 -11.60 5.23
C PRO A 508 10.35 -11.88 4.96
N TYR A 509 11.27 -11.17 5.64
CA TYR A 509 12.72 -11.29 5.46
C TYR A 509 13.37 -12.18 6.53
N THR A 510 12.61 -12.71 7.49
CA THR A 510 13.14 -13.49 8.61
C THR A 510 13.91 -14.74 8.18
N ALA A 511 13.44 -15.43 7.13
CA ALA A 511 14.18 -16.51 6.48
C ALA A 511 15.53 -16.02 5.91
N ALA A 512 15.54 -14.91 5.16
CA ALA A 512 16.77 -14.35 4.58
C ALA A 512 17.77 -13.91 5.67
N ILE A 513 17.27 -13.29 6.75
CA ILE A 513 18.07 -12.92 7.94
C ILE A 513 18.72 -14.16 8.57
N GLY A 514 17.99 -15.27 8.68
CA GLY A 514 18.49 -16.53 9.25
C GLY A 514 19.26 -17.43 8.25
N GLY A 515 19.57 -16.93 7.05
CA GLY A 515 20.30 -17.68 6.03
C GLY A 515 19.49 -18.83 5.40
N GLY A 516 18.21 -18.57 5.13
CA GLY A 516 17.30 -19.48 4.44
C GLY A 516 17.54 -19.57 2.95
N ASP A 517 17.20 -20.72 2.37
CA ASP A 517 17.29 -20.95 0.93
C ASP A 517 16.14 -20.25 0.18
N PRO A 518 16.42 -19.31 -0.74
CA PRO A 518 15.40 -18.66 -1.56
C PRO A 518 14.55 -19.63 -2.40
N ALA A 519 15.03 -20.85 -2.67
CA ALA A 519 14.25 -21.88 -3.34
C ALA A 519 13.07 -22.39 -2.49
N ILE A 520 13.16 -22.29 -1.17
CA ILE A 520 12.12 -22.71 -0.22
C ILE A 520 11.22 -21.52 0.15
N PHE A 521 11.82 -20.37 0.44
CA PHE A 521 11.13 -19.20 1.01
C PHE A 521 10.75 -18.13 -0.01
N GLY A 522 11.20 -18.27 -1.26
CA GLY A 522 11.09 -17.24 -2.27
C GLY A 522 12.23 -16.22 -2.18
N SER A 523 12.48 -15.52 -3.29
CA SER A 523 13.46 -14.44 -3.32
C SER A 523 12.91 -13.18 -2.68
N THR A 524 13.76 -12.47 -1.94
CA THR A 524 13.56 -11.11 -1.43
C THR A 524 14.57 -10.16 -2.08
N PRO A 525 14.32 -9.69 -3.32
CA PRO A 525 15.28 -8.86 -4.06
C PRO A 525 15.76 -7.68 -3.23
N GLY A 526 17.07 -7.36 -3.26
CA GLY A 526 17.62 -6.25 -2.47
C GLY A 526 17.96 -6.62 -1.02
N PHE A 527 17.41 -7.72 -0.49
CA PHE A 527 17.85 -8.38 0.73
C PHE A 527 18.58 -9.69 0.38
N ASP A 528 19.55 -9.61 -0.52
CA ASP A 528 20.17 -10.80 -1.12
C ASP A 528 21.29 -11.41 -0.26
N ASN A 529 21.81 -10.64 0.70
CA ASN A 529 22.84 -11.11 1.64
C ASN A 529 22.25 -11.29 3.03
N ALA A 530 22.50 -12.46 3.63
CA ALA A 530 22.22 -12.66 5.05
C ALA A 530 23.04 -11.67 5.90
N LEU A 531 22.53 -11.32 7.08
CA LEU A 531 23.22 -10.40 8.00
C LEU A 531 24.51 -11.02 8.56
N ASP A 532 24.53 -12.35 8.66
CA ASP A 532 25.65 -13.13 9.17
C ASP A 532 26.42 -13.79 8.03
N THR A 533 27.71 -14.06 8.26
CA THR A 533 28.55 -14.82 7.32
C THR A 533 28.10 -16.27 7.17
N ASP A 534 28.38 -16.91 6.03
CA ASP A 534 28.11 -18.33 5.79
C ASP A 534 28.63 -19.25 6.91
N ASP A 535 29.81 -18.97 7.47
CA ASP A 535 30.38 -19.72 8.59
C ASP A 535 29.49 -19.63 9.84
N ALA A 536 29.02 -18.42 10.17
CA ALA A 536 28.16 -18.16 11.31
C ALA A 536 26.75 -18.75 11.14
N ILE A 537 26.25 -18.79 9.91
CA ILE A 537 25.00 -19.46 9.54
C ILE A 537 25.15 -20.98 9.62
N GLY A 538 26.23 -21.53 9.05
CA GLY A 538 26.50 -22.97 9.01
C GLY A 538 26.74 -23.57 10.40
N ASN A 539 27.36 -22.82 11.32
CA ASN A 539 27.55 -23.25 12.70
C ASN A 539 26.41 -22.83 13.65
N GLY A 540 25.41 -22.08 13.17
CA GLY A 540 24.24 -21.62 13.92
C GLY A 540 24.51 -20.53 14.97
N SER A 541 25.69 -19.91 14.99
CA SER A 541 26.01 -18.84 15.96
C SER A 541 25.28 -17.53 15.68
N MET A 542 25.10 -17.17 14.41
CA MET A 542 24.31 -16.04 13.89
C MET A 542 24.26 -14.79 14.79
N PRO A 543 25.42 -14.19 15.14
CA PRO A 543 25.47 -13.08 16.10
C PRO A 543 24.67 -11.85 15.67
N GLN A 544 24.61 -11.52 14.37
CA GLN A 544 23.89 -10.34 13.88
C GLN A 544 22.37 -10.56 13.90
N ALA A 545 21.89 -11.70 13.40
CA ALA A 545 20.47 -12.05 13.49
C ALA A 545 19.98 -12.07 14.95
N LYS A 546 20.77 -12.67 15.87
CA LYS A 546 20.45 -12.68 17.30
C LYS A 546 20.39 -11.28 17.91
N ALA A 547 21.33 -10.40 17.56
CA ALA A 547 21.35 -9.03 18.04
C ALA A 547 20.10 -8.26 17.60
N LEU A 548 19.73 -8.37 16.32
CA LEU A 548 18.52 -7.81 15.75
C LEU A 548 17.25 -8.27 16.50
N PHE A 549 17.05 -9.58 16.60
CA PHE A 549 15.86 -10.13 17.27
C PHE A 549 15.83 -9.77 18.74
N LYS A 550 16.98 -9.71 19.42
CA LYS A 550 17.06 -9.31 20.83
C LYS A 550 16.59 -7.86 21.05
N VAL A 551 16.99 -6.93 20.18
CA VAL A 551 16.58 -5.52 20.28
C VAL A 551 15.10 -5.35 19.93
N LEU A 552 14.64 -5.89 18.80
CA LEU A 552 13.25 -5.67 18.38
C LEU A 552 12.25 -6.41 19.27
N SER A 553 12.63 -7.56 19.81
CA SER A 553 11.74 -8.34 20.68
C SER A 553 11.53 -7.70 22.04
N THR A 554 12.25 -6.64 22.42
CA THR A 554 11.95 -5.95 23.69
C THR A 554 10.56 -5.30 23.70
N ASN A 555 9.92 -5.16 22.53
CA ASN A 555 8.49 -4.94 22.39
C ASN A 555 7.74 -6.29 22.21
N ALA A 556 6.70 -6.52 23.02
CA ALA A 556 5.96 -7.79 23.07
C ALA A 556 5.28 -8.18 21.75
N GLU A 557 4.69 -7.20 21.07
CA GLU A 557 3.98 -7.43 19.80
C GLU A 557 5.00 -7.68 18.68
N ALA A 558 6.08 -6.90 18.61
CA ALA A 558 7.19 -7.15 17.69
C ALA A 558 7.82 -8.54 17.88
N ALA A 559 8.04 -8.96 19.13
CA ALA A 559 8.53 -10.30 19.45
C ALA A 559 7.58 -11.39 18.92
N THR A 560 6.28 -11.18 19.06
CA THR A 560 5.24 -12.10 18.57
C THR A 560 5.24 -12.15 17.04
N THR A 561 5.40 -11.00 16.36
CA THR A 561 5.46 -10.91 14.90
C THR A 561 6.68 -11.64 14.33
N LEU A 562 7.87 -11.32 14.83
CA LEU A 562 9.11 -11.94 14.34
C LEU A 562 9.22 -13.41 14.74
N GLY A 563 8.83 -13.75 15.97
CA GLY A 563 8.78 -15.14 16.44
C GLY A 563 7.76 -15.97 15.66
N GLY A 564 6.62 -15.39 15.31
CA GLY A 564 5.61 -16.01 14.45
C GLY A 564 6.17 -16.31 13.05
N ALA A 565 6.79 -15.31 12.41
CA ALA A 565 7.42 -15.50 11.09
C ALA A 565 8.47 -16.64 11.11
N LEU A 566 9.39 -16.61 12.07
CA LEU A 566 10.44 -17.64 12.21
C LEU A 566 9.89 -19.04 12.54
N TYR A 567 8.81 -19.16 13.32
CA TYR A 567 8.14 -20.46 13.50
C TYR A 567 7.51 -20.95 12.20
N GLY A 568 6.90 -20.05 11.42
CA GLY A 568 6.43 -20.35 10.08
C GLY A 568 7.56 -20.87 9.19
N ASP A 569 8.70 -20.18 9.17
CA ASP A 569 9.86 -20.60 8.37
C ASP A 569 10.39 -21.97 8.78
N SER A 570 10.45 -22.24 10.10
CA SER A 570 10.86 -23.54 10.64
C SER A 570 9.99 -24.68 10.14
N VAL A 571 8.67 -24.45 10.14
CA VAL A 571 7.68 -25.42 9.69
C VAL A 571 7.75 -25.61 8.16
N MET A 572 7.92 -24.54 7.38
CA MET A 572 8.08 -24.63 5.92
C MET A 572 9.32 -25.43 5.53
N ALA A 573 10.48 -25.19 6.16
CA ALA A 573 11.69 -25.98 5.92
C ALA A 573 11.50 -27.46 6.29
N THR A 574 10.89 -27.74 7.44
CA THR A 574 10.61 -29.14 7.85
C THR A 574 9.68 -29.83 6.85
N ASN A 575 8.70 -29.10 6.32
CA ASN A 575 7.76 -29.65 5.35
C ASN A 575 8.41 -29.87 3.97
N HIS A 576 9.27 -28.95 3.53
CA HIS A 576 10.05 -29.11 2.31
C HIS A 576 10.91 -30.37 2.36
N TYR A 577 11.61 -30.59 3.48
CA TYR A 577 12.35 -31.83 3.75
C TYR A 577 11.47 -33.07 3.61
N ALA A 578 10.29 -33.06 4.22
CA ALA A 578 9.37 -34.19 4.21
C ALA A 578 8.83 -34.49 2.79
N GLU A 579 8.50 -33.47 2.00
CA GLU A 579 8.10 -33.67 0.59
C GLU A 579 9.27 -34.21 -0.25
N ALA A 580 10.51 -33.75 -0.03
CA ALA A 580 11.69 -34.32 -0.69
C ALA A 580 11.87 -35.82 -0.38
N VAL A 581 11.68 -36.21 0.89
CA VAL A 581 11.71 -37.62 1.33
C VAL A 581 10.59 -38.43 0.68
N LYS A 582 9.38 -37.87 0.57
CA LYS A 582 8.25 -38.54 -0.10
C LYS A 582 8.54 -38.85 -1.56
N HIS A 583 9.19 -37.92 -2.26
CA HIS A 583 9.45 -38.04 -3.68
C HIS A 583 10.67 -38.91 -4.01
N SER A 584 11.73 -38.83 -3.20
CA SER A 584 13.04 -39.41 -3.54
C SER A 584 13.57 -40.41 -2.51
N GLY A 585 12.92 -40.54 -1.35
CA GLY A 585 13.36 -41.38 -0.23
C GLY A 585 14.45 -40.73 0.64
N VAL A 586 14.96 -39.55 0.26
CA VAL A 586 15.96 -38.77 0.99
C VAL A 586 15.56 -37.29 0.99
N GLY A 587 15.98 -36.54 2.00
CA GLY A 587 15.80 -35.09 2.07
C GLY A 587 17.15 -34.41 2.33
N GLU A 588 17.25 -33.12 2.00
CA GLU A 588 18.48 -32.36 2.23
C GLU A 588 18.64 -32.01 3.70
N ILE A 589 19.79 -32.36 4.29
CA ILE A 589 20.07 -32.08 5.71
C ILE A 589 19.96 -30.56 6.01
N GLY A 590 20.32 -29.73 5.02
CA GLY A 590 20.22 -28.28 5.10
C GLY A 590 18.81 -27.76 5.43
N ASP A 591 17.75 -28.47 5.05
CA ASP A 591 16.37 -28.08 5.40
C ASP A 591 16.10 -28.24 6.90
N LEU A 592 16.58 -29.34 7.49
CA LEU A 592 16.44 -29.57 8.93
C LEU A 592 17.33 -28.61 9.74
N ASP A 593 18.51 -28.29 9.24
CA ASP A 593 19.38 -27.28 9.84
C ASP A 593 18.69 -25.90 9.84
N GLN A 594 18.15 -25.47 8.71
CA GLN A 594 17.35 -24.24 8.58
C GLN A 594 16.16 -24.25 9.56
N ALA A 595 15.41 -25.35 9.62
CA ALA A 595 14.28 -25.49 10.53
C ALA A 595 14.68 -25.29 12.00
N GLY A 596 15.82 -25.88 12.41
CA GLY A 596 16.37 -25.72 13.75
C GLY A 596 16.81 -24.28 14.03
N ARG A 597 17.53 -23.65 13.08
CA ARG A 597 18.00 -22.26 13.20
C ARG A 597 16.85 -21.28 13.41
N PHE A 598 15.81 -21.33 12.56
CA PHE A 598 14.69 -20.40 12.67
C PHE A 598 13.92 -20.55 13.98
N ARG A 599 13.65 -21.79 14.40
CA ARG A 599 13.01 -22.07 15.69
C ARG A 599 13.86 -21.57 16.87
N GLY A 600 15.18 -21.74 16.81
CA GLY A 600 16.08 -21.27 17.85
C GLY A 600 16.15 -19.74 17.92
N LEU A 601 16.19 -19.06 16.76
CA LEU A 601 16.11 -17.60 16.69
C LEU A 601 14.79 -17.06 17.25
N ALA A 602 13.67 -17.72 16.94
CA ALA A 602 12.34 -17.37 17.46
C ALA A 602 12.32 -17.43 19.00
N ASP A 603 12.77 -18.57 19.55
CA ASP A 603 12.78 -18.79 20.99
C ASP A 603 13.74 -17.82 21.71
N ALA A 604 14.89 -17.51 21.11
CA ALA A 604 15.84 -16.54 21.65
C ALA A 604 15.27 -15.11 21.67
N GLY A 605 14.62 -14.68 20.59
CA GLY A 605 13.95 -13.37 20.53
C GLY A 605 12.80 -13.25 21.53
N LEU A 606 11.91 -14.25 21.57
CA LEU A 606 10.79 -14.28 22.52
C LEU A 606 11.25 -14.27 23.98
N ALA A 607 12.35 -14.97 24.30
CA ALA A 607 12.96 -14.92 25.62
C ALA A 607 13.50 -13.53 25.96
N ALA A 608 14.20 -12.87 25.03
CA ALA A 608 14.65 -11.49 25.22
C ALA A 608 13.48 -10.51 25.44
N GLY A 609 12.36 -10.71 24.73
CA GLY A 609 11.15 -9.92 24.95
C GLY A 609 10.50 -10.15 26.31
N ASN A 610 10.49 -11.40 26.76
CA ASN A 610 10.03 -11.75 28.10
C ASN A 610 10.94 -11.14 29.18
N ASP A 611 12.25 -11.15 28.98
CA ASP A 611 13.23 -10.50 29.86
C ASP A 611 13.00 -8.99 29.94
N ALA A 612 12.71 -8.32 28.82
CA ALA A 612 12.46 -6.87 28.82
C ALA A 612 11.18 -6.48 29.57
N GLN A 613 10.17 -7.36 29.61
CA GLN A 613 8.91 -7.15 30.32
C GLN A 613 9.02 -7.41 31.83
N HIS A 614 9.96 -8.28 32.24
CA HIS A 614 10.18 -8.63 33.63
C HIS A 614 11.41 -7.92 34.18
N LYS A 615 11.24 -7.06 35.20
CA LYS A 615 12.40 -6.65 36.00
C LYS A 615 12.96 -7.90 36.68
N ALA A 616 14.28 -8.14 36.53
CA ALA A 616 14.96 -9.37 36.92
C ALA A 616 14.68 -9.84 38.37
N ASP A 617 14.26 -8.93 39.26
CA ASP A 617 14.04 -9.20 40.69
C ASP A 617 12.56 -9.35 41.09
N THR A 618 11.59 -9.21 40.18
CA THR A 618 10.16 -9.08 40.56
C THR A 618 9.27 -10.27 40.23
N VAL A 619 9.75 -11.25 39.46
CA VAL A 619 8.93 -12.36 38.96
C VAL A 619 9.54 -13.70 39.36
N SER A 620 8.70 -14.64 39.83
CA SER A 620 9.17 -15.98 40.16
C SER A 620 9.61 -16.72 38.89
N LYS A 621 10.58 -17.64 39.02
CA LYS A 621 11.02 -18.51 37.92
C LYS A 621 9.87 -19.24 37.23
N GLU A 622 8.86 -19.65 38.01
CA GLU A 622 7.66 -20.30 37.49
C GLU A 622 6.82 -19.35 36.64
N GLN A 623 6.62 -18.11 37.10
CA GLN A 623 5.81 -17.12 36.37
C GLN A 623 6.52 -16.67 35.09
N TYR A 624 7.82 -16.42 35.14
CA TYR A 624 8.64 -16.09 33.96
C TYR A 624 8.45 -17.13 32.85
N ALA A 625 8.52 -18.41 33.22
CA ALA A 625 8.48 -19.49 32.24
C ALA A 625 7.05 -19.75 31.71
N LYS A 626 6.01 -19.43 32.49
CA LYS A 626 4.62 -19.39 32.02
C LYS A 626 4.38 -18.24 31.04
N ASP A 627 4.94 -17.07 31.31
CA ASP A 627 4.79 -15.89 30.45
C ASP A 627 5.53 -16.09 29.12
N LEU A 628 6.76 -16.63 29.15
CA LEU A 628 7.49 -17.03 27.94
C LEU A 628 6.70 -18.06 27.13
N GLN A 629 6.17 -19.09 27.77
CA GLN A 629 5.35 -20.08 27.08
C GLN A 629 4.15 -19.41 26.40
N ARG A 630 3.44 -18.51 27.10
CA ARG A 630 2.30 -17.78 26.53
C ARG A 630 2.71 -16.94 25.32
N LEU A 631 3.87 -16.30 25.35
CA LEU A 631 4.40 -15.56 24.20
C LEU A 631 4.66 -16.49 23.01
N LYS A 632 5.33 -17.63 23.22
CA LYS A 632 5.54 -18.64 22.16
C LYS A 632 4.23 -19.10 21.55
N GLU A 633 3.25 -19.41 22.38
CA GLU A 633 1.93 -19.85 21.94
C GLU A 633 1.18 -18.77 21.14
N THR A 634 1.35 -17.51 21.52
CA THR A 634 0.75 -16.35 20.83
C THR A 634 1.43 -16.14 19.47
N ALA A 635 2.76 -16.21 19.43
CA ALA A 635 3.56 -16.09 18.21
C ALA A 635 3.18 -17.18 17.19
N TYR A 636 3.09 -18.44 17.65
CA TYR A 636 2.66 -19.54 16.80
C TYR A 636 1.23 -19.33 16.25
N GLY A 637 0.30 -18.87 17.09
CA GLY A 637 -1.07 -18.56 16.66
C GLY A 637 -1.19 -17.37 15.69
N ALA A 638 -0.14 -16.58 15.54
CA ALA A 638 -0.12 -15.41 14.65
C ALA A 638 0.44 -15.72 13.25
N ILE A 639 1.06 -16.89 13.04
CA ILE A 639 1.76 -17.26 11.78
C ILE A 639 0.94 -16.91 10.53
N THR A 640 -0.32 -17.36 10.46
CA THR A 640 -1.18 -17.19 9.27
C THR A 640 -1.64 -15.75 9.02
N LYS A 641 -1.42 -14.84 9.97
CA LYS A 641 -1.69 -13.40 9.82
C LYS A 641 -0.47 -12.63 9.36
N ILE A 642 0.73 -13.17 9.62
CA ILE A 642 2.01 -12.52 9.40
C ILE A 642 2.58 -12.93 8.05
N LEU A 643 2.53 -14.23 7.71
CA LEU A 643 3.08 -14.73 6.46
C LEU A 643 1.97 -14.94 5.42
N PRO A 644 2.24 -14.68 4.13
CA PRO A 644 1.32 -14.95 3.04
C PRO A 644 1.27 -16.46 2.75
N ILE A 645 0.57 -17.21 3.61
CA ILE A 645 0.45 -18.66 3.49
C ILE A 645 -0.72 -18.99 2.55
N PRO A 646 -0.51 -19.81 1.50
CA PRO A 646 -1.61 -20.28 0.65
C PRO A 646 -2.73 -20.89 1.50
N ALA A 647 -3.98 -20.60 1.16
CA ALA A 647 -5.14 -21.04 1.95
C ALA A 647 -5.16 -22.56 2.14
N GLU A 648 -4.63 -23.31 1.18
CA GLU A 648 -4.47 -24.76 1.18
C GLU A 648 -3.45 -25.24 2.24
N ALA A 649 -2.35 -24.49 2.44
CA ALA A 649 -1.31 -24.76 3.42
C ALA A 649 -1.69 -24.30 4.85
N ALA A 650 -2.65 -23.38 4.96
CA ALA A 650 -3.25 -22.90 6.21
C ALA A 650 -4.54 -23.66 6.60
N THR A 651 -4.92 -24.71 5.86
CA THR A 651 -6.09 -25.54 6.20
C THR A 651 -5.89 -26.27 7.54
N PRO A 652 -6.97 -26.79 8.14
CA PRO A 652 -6.89 -27.77 9.23
C PRO A 652 -5.97 -28.98 8.95
N PHE A 653 -5.80 -29.32 7.66
CA PHE A 653 -4.95 -30.39 7.15
C PHE A 653 -3.57 -29.90 6.73
N GLY A 654 -3.34 -28.58 6.84
CA GLY A 654 -2.18 -27.88 6.35
C GLY A 654 -1.01 -27.92 7.33
N ILE A 655 0.15 -27.55 6.80
CA ILE A 655 1.44 -27.65 7.46
C ILE A 655 1.57 -26.69 8.65
N MET A 656 0.65 -25.73 8.83
CA MET A 656 0.65 -24.74 9.93
C MET A 656 -0.50 -24.93 10.94
N SER A 657 -1.06 -26.13 11.06
CA SER A 657 -2.21 -26.36 11.94
C SER A 657 -1.88 -26.16 13.43
N ASP A 658 -2.90 -25.80 14.23
CA ASP A 658 -2.85 -25.79 15.71
C ASP A 658 -2.37 -27.13 16.28
N ALA A 659 -2.58 -28.20 15.52
CA ALA A 659 -2.18 -29.56 15.83
C ALA A 659 -0.64 -29.68 16.03
N LEU A 660 0.14 -28.88 15.31
CA LEU A 660 1.60 -28.92 15.37
C LEU A 660 2.21 -28.05 16.47
N LYS A 661 1.39 -27.15 17.04
CA LYS A 661 1.81 -26.13 18.01
C LYS A 661 2.72 -26.70 19.09
N ASP A 662 2.28 -27.72 19.82
CA ASP A 662 3.03 -28.29 20.95
C ASP A 662 4.40 -28.88 20.53
N SER A 663 4.53 -29.35 19.29
CA SER A 663 5.82 -29.86 18.78
C SER A 663 6.81 -28.73 18.46
N ILE A 664 6.31 -27.52 18.18
CA ILE A 664 7.09 -26.33 17.82
C ILE A 664 7.36 -25.43 19.04
N VAL A 665 6.36 -25.14 19.85
CA VAL A 665 6.55 -24.23 21.01
C VAL A 665 6.91 -24.96 22.29
N GLY A 666 6.69 -26.28 22.36
CA GLY A 666 6.83 -27.06 23.59
C GLY A 666 5.67 -26.80 24.57
N LYS A 667 5.76 -27.36 25.78
CA LYS A 667 4.73 -27.21 26.82
C LYS A 667 5.16 -26.28 27.95
N ALA A 668 4.16 -25.72 28.64
CA ALA A 668 4.36 -24.96 29.86
C ALA A 668 5.15 -25.78 30.91
N PRO A 669 6.07 -25.16 31.66
CA PRO A 669 6.86 -25.85 32.67
C PRO A 669 6.00 -26.33 33.85
N GLU A 670 6.33 -27.50 34.38
CA GLU A 670 5.68 -28.05 35.58
C GLU A 670 6.03 -27.23 36.85
N PRO A 671 5.10 -27.13 37.83
CA PRO A 671 5.37 -26.43 39.09
C PRO A 671 6.62 -27.00 39.80
N GLY A 672 7.59 -26.12 40.10
CA GLY A 672 8.81 -26.50 40.82
C GLY A 672 10.05 -26.77 39.96
N GLN A 673 9.99 -26.63 38.62
CA GLN A 673 11.20 -26.65 37.80
C GLN A 673 11.97 -25.30 37.87
N PRO A 674 13.30 -25.31 38.04
CA PRO A 674 14.09 -24.09 38.02
C PRO A 674 14.15 -23.54 36.59
N ALA A 675 13.47 -22.42 36.33
CA ALA A 675 13.70 -21.65 35.12
C ALA A 675 15.09 -21.00 35.21
N ASN A 676 15.98 -21.37 34.27
CA ASN A 676 17.13 -20.54 33.96
C ASN A 676 16.67 -19.42 33.03
N THR A 677 17.28 -18.25 33.14
CA THR A 677 17.12 -17.07 32.28
C THR A 677 17.74 -17.29 30.89
N THR A 678 17.80 -18.53 30.44
CA THR A 678 18.46 -18.96 29.20
C THR A 678 17.56 -19.99 28.56
N VAL A 679 17.22 -19.79 27.29
CA VAL A 679 16.42 -20.73 26.52
C VAL A 679 17.09 -22.11 26.58
N PRO A 680 16.40 -23.15 27.06
CA PRO A 680 16.99 -24.48 27.20
C PRO A 680 17.24 -25.10 25.83
N ASN A 681 18.17 -26.06 25.78
CA ASN A 681 18.34 -26.94 24.63
C ASN A 681 17.02 -27.61 24.26
N LEU A 682 16.81 -27.85 22.96
CA LEU A 682 15.61 -28.51 22.46
C LEU A 682 15.54 -29.92 23.04
N ASN A 683 14.43 -30.25 23.70
CA ASN A 683 14.16 -31.62 24.06
C ASN A 683 14.05 -32.45 22.77
N PRO A 684 14.86 -33.52 22.60
CA PRO A 684 14.86 -34.32 21.38
C PRO A 684 13.48 -34.83 20.96
N ALA A 685 12.56 -35.09 21.90
CA ALA A 685 11.17 -35.44 21.53
C ALA A 685 10.51 -34.39 20.65
N TYR A 686 10.66 -33.10 20.97
CA TYR A 686 9.96 -32.04 20.25
C TYR A 686 10.49 -31.89 18.82
N GLY A 687 11.81 -32.02 18.62
CA GLY A 687 12.40 -32.07 17.27
C GLY A 687 11.92 -33.29 16.48
N GLN A 688 11.86 -34.45 17.12
CA GLN A 688 11.36 -35.69 16.50
C GLN A 688 9.86 -35.65 16.18
N GLN A 689 9.05 -35.07 17.06
CA GLN A 689 7.62 -34.85 16.85
C GLN A 689 7.38 -33.91 15.68
N GLN A 690 8.12 -32.79 15.61
CA GLN A 690 8.04 -31.84 14.49
C GLN A 690 8.27 -32.55 13.15
N LEU A 691 9.32 -33.37 13.05
CA LEU A 691 9.61 -34.15 11.84
C LEU A 691 8.53 -35.21 11.54
N LEU A 692 8.09 -35.98 12.53
CA LEU A 692 7.03 -36.99 12.34
C LEU A 692 5.70 -36.38 11.91
N ASN A 693 5.37 -35.20 12.46
CA ASN A 693 4.20 -34.47 12.08
C ASN A 693 4.26 -34.00 10.62
N ALA A 694 5.42 -33.52 10.15
CA ALA A 694 5.62 -33.21 8.74
C ALA A 694 5.46 -34.46 7.87
N TYR A 695 5.96 -35.63 8.30
CA TYR A 695 5.75 -36.90 7.59
C TYR A 695 4.29 -37.36 7.57
N ALA A 696 3.53 -37.09 8.63
CA ALA A 696 2.09 -37.34 8.65
C ALA A 696 1.37 -36.41 7.67
N ALA A 697 1.69 -35.12 7.67
CA ALA A 697 1.04 -34.10 6.84
C ALA A 697 1.32 -34.30 5.34
N THR A 698 2.57 -34.61 4.98
CA THR A 698 2.99 -34.87 3.60
C THR A 698 2.59 -36.26 3.10
N GLY A 699 2.20 -37.16 4.01
CA GLY A 699 1.84 -38.55 3.68
C GLY A 699 3.03 -39.47 3.43
N VAL A 700 4.25 -39.08 3.85
CA VAL A 700 5.42 -39.97 3.92
C VAL A 700 5.11 -41.17 4.81
N LEU A 701 4.45 -40.93 5.95
CA LEU A 701 3.92 -41.98 6.81
C LEU A 701 2.39 -41.94 6.78
N ARG A 702 1.79 -43.07 6.42
CA ARG A 702 0.34 -43.28 6.53
C ARG A 702 -0.05 -43.53 7.99
N PRO A 703 -1.30 -43.25 8.40
CA PRO A 703 -1.76 -43.45 9.77
C PRO A 703 -1.48 -44.85 10.34
N GLU A 704 -1.56 -45.90 9.53
CA GLU A 704 -1.33 -47.28 9.94
C GLU A 704 0.16 -47.61 10.18
N GLN A 705 1.06 -46.75 9.68
CA GLN A 705 2.49 -46.90 9.83
C GLN A 705 3.02 -46.27 11.13
N PHE A 706 2.21 -45.48 11.83
CA PHE A 706 2.54 -45.00 13.16
C PHE A 706 2.36 -46.12 14.21
N PRO A 707 3.13 -46.10 15.31
CA PRO A 707 2.85 -46.93 16.48
C PRO A 707 1.38 -46.81 16.90
N PRO A 708 0.75 -47.90 17.37
CA PRO A 708 -0.67 -47.89 17.73
C PRO A 708 -1.03 -46.73 18.67
N ASN A 709 -2.13 -46.03 18.36
CA ASN A 709 -2.67 -44.94 19.18
C ASN A 709 -1.70 -43.76 19.42
N MET A 710 -0.61 -43.65 18.65
CA MET A 710 0.29 -42.48 18.70
C MET A 710 -0.33 -41.25 18.03
N LEU A 711 -1.27 -41.49 17.12
CA LEU A 711 -2.02 -40.44 16.48
C LEU A 711 -3.26 -40.09 17.30
N VAL A 712 -3.43 -38.80 17.60
CA VAL A 712 -4.62 -38.25 18.26
C VAL A 712 -5.46 -37.47 17.24
N PRO A 713 -6.80 -37.51 17.34
CA PRO A 713 -7.64 -36.61 16.57
C PRO A 713 -7.43 -35.17 17.04
N ASP A 714 -7.36 -34.22 16.11
CA ASP A 714 -7.30 -32.82 16.45
C ASP A 714 -8.63 -32.35 17.09
N PRO A 715 -8.63 -31.74 18.29
CA PRO A 715 -9.85 -31.35 18.98
C PRO A 715 -10.68 -30.28 18.26
N LYS A 716 -10.03 -29.44 17.45
CA LYS A 716 -10.69 -28.35 16.70
C LYS A 716 -11.09 -28.79 15.30
N HIS A 717 -10.52 -29.89 14.79
CA HIS A 717 -10.73 -30.37 13.42
C HIS A 717 -10.99 -31.88 13.36
N PRO A 718 -12.26 -32.31 13.52
CA PRO A 718 -12.64 -33.71 13.49
C PRO A 718 -12.24 -34.40 12.17
N GLY A 719 -11.34 -35.39 12.25
CA GLY A 719 -10.84 -36.16 11.10
C GLY A 719 -9.35 -35.94 10.78
N VAL A 720 -8.71 -34.92 11.36
CA VAL A 720 -7.26 -34.72 11.29
C VAL A 720 -6.59 -35.55 12.37
N MET A 721 -5.59 -36.34 11.99
CA MET A 721 -4.78 -37.14 12.91
C MET A 721 -3.37 -36.55 12.96
N ARG A 722 -2.83 -36.35 14.15
CA ARG A 722 -1.47 -35.83 14.37
C ARG A 722 -0.74 -36.62 15.45
N VAL A 723 0.57 -36.48 15.55
CA VAL A 723 1.32 -37.09 16.65
C VAL A 723 0.86 -36.47 17.97
N GLY A 724 0.27 -37.29 18.83
CA GLY A 724 -0.16 -36.88 20.16
C GLY A 724 1.03 -36.65 21.07
N THR A 725 0.94 -35.64 21.91
CA THR A 725 1.92 -35.41 22.97
C THR A 725 1.81 -36.46 24.08
N LEU A 726 2.82 -36.58 24.94
CA LEU A 726 2.82 -37.53 26.06
C LEU A 726 1.54 -37.45 26.92
N GLU A 727 1.13 -36.24 27.34
CA GLU A 727 -0.10 -36.10 28.15
C GLU A 727 -1.38 -36.41 27.39
N GLU A 728 -1.48 -36.06 26.11
CA GLU A 728 -2.68 -36.38 25.32
C GLU A 728 -2.84 -37.88 25.15
N LEU A 729 -1.72 -38.59 24.96
CA LEU A 729 -1.73 -40.05 24.98
C LEU A 729 -2.15 -40.57 26.35
N ARG A 730 -1.62 -40.02 27.45
CA ARG A 730 -2.04 -40.40 28.82
C ARG A 730 -3.53 -40.18 29.08
N GLN A 731 -4.10 -39.12 28.50
CA GLN A 731 -5.52 -38.76 28.60
C GLN A 731 -6.39 -39.50 27.58
N MET A 732 -5.80 -40.19 26.60
CA MET A 732 -6.52 -40.91 25.57
C MET A 732 -7.30 -42.05 26.20
N LYS A 733 -8.61 -42.06 25.96
CA LYS A 733 -9.52 -43.10 26.43
C LYS A 733 -9.82 -44.12 25.35
N GLY A 734 -9.86 -45.38 25.74
CA GLY A 734 -10.25 -46.48 24.87
C GLY A 734 -11.76 -46.53 24.66
N PRO A 735 -12.25 -47.47 23.83
CA PRO A 735 -13.68 -47.68 23.58
C PRO A 735 -14.50 -48.00 24.84
N ASP A 736 -13.84 -48.40 25.93
CA ASP A 736 -14.40 -48.71 27.24
C ASP A 736 -14.28 -47.56 28.26
N ASP A 737 -13.97 -46.34 27.79
CA ASP A 737 -13.76 -45.12 28.58
C ASP A 737 -12.61 -45.20 29.61
N ARG A 738 -11.71 -46.19 29.48
CA ARG A 738 -10.51 -46.32 30.32
C ARG A 738 -9.29 -45.65 29.66
N PRO A 739 -8.38 -45.02 30.43
CA PRO A 739 -7.19 -44.42 29.84
C PRO A 739 -6.26 -45.52 29.30
N VAL A 740 -5.90 -45.41 28.01
CA VAL A 740 -5.09 -46.41 27.29
C VAL A 740 -3.62 -46.36 27.73
N TYR A 741 -3.15 -45.18 28.11
CA TYR A 741 -1.74 -44.90 28.39
C TYR A 741 -1.53 -44.12 29.70
N GLU A 742 -2.40 -44.32 30.70
CA GLU A 742 -2.33 -43.62 32.01
C GLU A 742 -0.91 -43.63 32.62
N HIS A 743 -0.16 -44.72 32.41
CA HIS A 743 1.20 -44.93 32.93
C HIS A 743 2.31 -44.80 31.89
N LEU A 744 2.05 -44.18 30.73
CA LEU A 744 3.07 -43.95 29.73
C LEU A 744 4.13 -43.02 30.29
N THR A 745 5.38 -43.47 30.36
CA THR A 745 6.50 -42.65 30.84
C THR A 745 7.11 -41.84 29.70
N SER A 746 7.86 -40.78 30.02
CA SER A 746 8.60 -40.01 29.00
C SER A 746 9.49 -40.94 28.17
N ASP A 747 10.25 -41.83 28.81
CA ASP A 747 11.15 -42.77 28.12
C ASP A 747 10.42 -43.69 27.14
N LYS A 748 9.25 -44.20 27.54
CA LYS A 748 8.43 -45.05 26.65
C LYS A 748 7.85 -44.25 25.49
N TYR A 749 7.43 -43.01 25.74
CA TYR A 749 6.97 -42.11 24.69
C TYR A 749 8.09 -41.77 23.69
N HIS A 750 9.28 -41.42 24.17
CA HIS A 750 10.46 -41.23 23.32
C HIS A 750 10.80 -42.49 22.53
N THR A 751 10.62 -43.67 23.13
CA THR A 751 10.83 -44.94 22.42
C THR A 751 9.83 -45.10 21.28
N MET A 752 8.54 -44.82 21.50
CA MET A 752 7.50 -44.85 20.45
C MET A 752 7.81 -43.86 19.31
N VAL A 753 8.21 -42.64 19.65
CA VAL A 753 8.60 -41.61 18.67
C VAL A 753 9.80 -42.05 17.84
N ASN A 754 10.84 -42.58 18.49
CA ASN A 754 12.01 -43.14 17.81
C ASN A 754 11.66 -44.35 16.94
N GLU A 755 10.77 -45.23 17.39
CA GLU A 755 10.31 -46.38 16.61
C GLU A 755 9.53 -45.97 15.36
N ALA A 756 8.74 -44.90 15.43
CA ALA A 756 8.06 -44.34 14.27
C ALA A 756 9.08 -43.82 13.23
N LEU A 757 10.07 -43.04 13.67
CA LEU A 757 11.12 -42.51 12.81
C LEU A 757 12.01 -43.61 12.20
N ARG A 758 12.33 -44.67 12.96
CA ARG A 758 13.11 -45.82 12.47
C ARG A 758 12.45 -46.61 11.33
N ARG A 759 11.15 -46.42 11.10
CA ARG A 759 10.46 -47.00 9.94
C ARG A 759 10.86 -46.31 8.63
N ILE A 760 11.46 -45.13 8.72
CA ILE A 760 12.03 -44.39 7.59
C ILE A 760 13.52 -44.75 7.50
N PRO A 761 13.97 -45.28 6.35
CA PRO A 761 15.34 -45.74 6.19
C PRO A 761 16.35 -44.59 6.12
N GLY A 762 17.58 -44.85 6.58
CA GLY A 762 18.71 -43.93 6.42
C GLY A 762 18.63 -42.66 7.30
N ASP A 763 19.27 -41.60 6.85
CA ASP A 763 19.37 -40.33 7.59
C ASP A 763 18.02 -39.60 7.71
N ALA A 764 17.05 -39.96 6.88
CA ALA A 764 15.67 -39.45 6.94
C ALA A 764 14.92 -39.85 8.22
N GLY A 765 15.41 -40.84 8.97
CA GLY A 765 14.91 -41.17 10.31
C GLY A 765 15.46 -40.30 11.44
N SER A 766 16.31 -39.31 11.16
CA SER A 766 17.00 -38.52 12.20
C SER A 766 16.55 -37.07 12.24
N ALA A 767 16.06 -36.62 13.39
CA ALA A 767 15.80 -35.20 13.69
C ALA A 767 17.02 -34.48 14.30
N GLN A 768 18.19 -35.15 14.36
CA GLN A 768 19.38 -34.62 15.01
C GLN A 768 19.88 -33.29 14.41
N PRO A 769 19.91 -33.10 13.07
CA PRO A 769 20.36 -31.83 12.48
C PRO A 769 19.54 -30.63 12.97
N LEU A 770 18.21 -30.76 12.99
CA LEU A 770 17.30 -29.76 13.54
C LEU A 770 17.60 -29.44 15.01
N ILE A 771 17.81 -30.48 15.83
CA ILE A 771 18.10 -30.33 17.26
C ILE A 771 19.43 -29.61 17.47
N ASP A 772 20.47 -29.98 16.74
CA ASP A 772 21.81 -29.38 16.87
C ASP A 772 21.82 -27.93 16.41
N ALA A 773 21.19 -27.64 15.26
CA ALA A 773 21.05 -26.28 14.73
C ALA A 773 20.25 -25.37 15.69
N TYR A 774 19.14 -25.85 16.25
CA TYR A 774 18.41 -25.13 17.30
C TYR A 774 19.32 -24.84 18.49
N ASN A 775 20.03 -25.86 19.00
CA ASN A 775 20.86 -25.72 20.19
C ASN A 775 22.00 -24.71 19.97
N ASN A 776 22.53 -24.61 18.76
CA ASN A 776 23.51 -23.60 18.41
C ASN A 776 22.90 -22.19 18.31
N ALA A 777 21.69 -22.09 17.76
CA ALA A 777 20.95 -20.83 17.67
C ALA A 777 20.52 -20.29 19.04
N VAL A 778 20.20 -21.13 20.03
CA VAL A 778 19.82 -20.63 21.38
C VAL A 778 21.00 -20.39 22.32
N LYS A 779 22.20 -20.89 21.99
CA LYS A 779 23.41 -20.61 22.77
C LYS A 779 23.64 -19.10 22.84
N THR A 780 23.81 -18.60 24.06
CA THR A 780 24.30 -17.26 24.33
C THR A 780 25.71 -17.13 23.76
N THR A 781 25.89 -16.24 22.79
CA THR A 781 27.21 -15.73 22.43
C THR A 781 27.70 -14.90 23.62
N GLU A 782 28.78 -15.34 24.27
CA GLU A 782 29.49 -14.56 25.30
C GLU A 782 29.95 -13.19 24.77
#